data_AF-A0A1X0CUQ6-F1
#
_entry.id   AF-A0A1X0CUQ6-F1
#
_cell.length_a   1.000
_cell.length_b   1.000
_cell.length_c   1.000
_cell.angle_alpha   90.00
_cell.angle_beta   90.00
_cell.angle_gamma   90.00
#
_symmetry.space_group_name_H-M   'P 1'
#
loop_
_entity.id
_entity.type
_entity.pdbx_description
1 polymer ?
#
loop_
_entity_poly.entity_id
_entity_poly.type
_entity_poly.pdbx_seq_one_letter_code
_entity_poly.pdbx_strand_id
1 'polypeptide(L)'
;MTRKKERIAILGGGMAGLTTAWRLSEPGWRDRFESITVYQRGWRLGGKGASSRGENGRIEEHGLHVWIGSYENAFALIRQCYAELDRAHTDPSVPIRTWDQAFVPANDVGATDRWQGEWRLWLGRFTGNEELPGEPDAAAGELTVTHFVERALQLILDFSESLRTMGDAGLTMSASSEMPTPKRTLNTVQRAALAALIALADPQPVGDDAAGVLTQALDAIRDILDYERRADHRLSWTLLSLLTATVRGVLADGLVTDPRGLRSVNDEDYGGWVLRHGAHPEVLEFPVLRAMYNMVFGYEKGQLERPTVSAGVGMLLVGLMFFTYKGAIFWKMTAGMGDIVMAPLYEVLRRRGVEFEFFHRVDALHLDPGRQYVDAITMGRQVWLADGVSHYEPLTRVHGLPVFPNTPLAEQIKPKADARHLESHFGPRDDAETRVLRRGVDFDRVVLAVSLGMLEVVAQELIADRPEWREMTTRVRTIATQGLQIWLRPGHTELGLAAPAITTSGYIPPIDTFSSMPQTLWAEDWPAHDRPQTVAYFCGALDVEWSPTIDQHAYAQRCRQIAETEALNFLDNLVGVHLPGAVTDDGFAWHLVAGADGRRGAEALATQHLSVNIDPSDRYVLSLPGTDDYRLRPDEAGYDNLVLAGDWTDSGLNSGCIESAVLSGLQAANVILGHGRFHRIRGLYLP
;
A
#
# COMPACT_ATOMS: atom_id res chain seq x y z
N MET A 1 6.45 -46.90 -8.04
CA MET A 1 6.03 -46.29 -6.76
C MET A 1 5.45 -44.93 -7.08
N THR A 2 4.14 -44.72 -6.88
CA THR A 2 3.54 -43.39 -7.00
C THR A 2 4.07 -42.51 -5.88
N ARG A 3 4.69 -41.38 -6.22
CA ARG A 3 5.21 -40.40 -5.25
C ARG A 3 4.04 -39.99 -4.31
N LYS A 4 4.25 -40.01 -3.00
CA LYS A 4 3.25 -39.54 -2.02
C LYS A 4 2.95 -38.07 -2.33
N LYS A 5 1.68 -37.71 -2.42
CA LYS A 5 1.26 -36.32 -2.63
C LYS A 5 1.57 -35.51 -1.36
N GLU A 6 2.03 -34.27 -1.54
CA GLU A 6 2.46 -33.42 -0.42
C GLU A 6 1.28 -32.62 0.15
N ARG A 7 1.24 -32.42 1.47
CA ARG A 7 0.30 -31.50 2.15
C ARG A 7 0.96 -30.13 2.36
N ILE A 8 0.27 -29.05 1.97
CA ILE A 8 0.81 -27.68 2.06
C ILE A 8 0.09 -26.92 3.18
N ALA A 9 0.84 -26.44 4.17
CA ALA A 9 0.34 -25.52 5.19
C ALA A 9 0.77 -24.08 4.89
N ILE A 10 -0.19 -23.17 4.72
CA ILE A 10 0.05 -21.74 4.51
C ILE A 10 -0.33 -21.00 5.80
N LEU A 11 0.63 -20.32 6.42
CA LEU A 11 0.47 -19.65 7.70
C LEU A 11 0.18 -18.15 7.47
N GLY A 12 -1.10 -17.78 7.44
CA GLY A 12 -1.55 -16.40 7.23
C GLY A 12 -2.40 -16.24 5.96
N GLY A 13 -3.59 -15.67 6.13
CA GLY A 13 -4.57 -15.38 5.08
C GLY A 13 -4.51 -13.95 4.54
N GLY A 14 -3.32 -13.32 4.54
CA GLY A 14 -3.08 -12.06 3.85
C GLY A 14 -2.82 -12.25 2.35
N MET A 15 -2.64 -11.15 1.61
CA MET A 15 -2.46 -11.20 0.15
C MET A 15 -1.36 -12.16 -0.33
N ALA A 16 -0.21 -12.22 0.35
CA ALA A 16 0.88 -13.12 -0.03
C ALA A 16 0.48 -14.60 0.14
N GLY A 17 -0.18 -14.96 1.24
CA GLY A 17 -0.68 -16.30 1.49
C GLY A 17 -1.79 -16.70 0.52
N LEU A 18 -2.78 -15.81 0.30
CA LEU A 18 -3.86 -16.04 -0.65
C LEU A 18 -3.36 -16.15 -2.10
N THR A 19 -2.36 -15.37 -2.48
CA THR A 19 -1.74 -15.45 -3.81
C THR A 19 -0.95 -16.76 -3.98
N THR A 20 -0.24 -17.20 -2.94
CA THR A 20 0.41 -18.51 -2.93
C THR A 20 -0.63 -19.62 -3.13
N ALA A 21 -1.73 -19.59 -2.36
CA ALA A 21 -2.83 -20.55 -2.48
C ALA A 21 -3.47 -20.52 -3.88
N TRP A 22 -3.66 -19.32 -4.44
CA TRP A 22 -4.18 -19.13 -5.80
C TRP A 22 -3.33 -19.85 -6.84
N ARG A 23 -2.02 -19.66 -6.78
CA ARG A 23 -1.09 -20.25 -7.73
C ARG A 23 -0.94 -21.76 -7.56
N LEU A 24 -0.90 -22.25 -6.31
CA LEU A 24 -0.78 -23.67 -6.03
C LEU A 24 -2.05 -24.46 -6.38
N SER A 25 -3.21 -23.81 -6.36
CA SER A 25 -4.51 -24.42 -6.63
C SER A 25 -4.99 -24.30 -8.09
N GLU A 26 -4.09 -23.95 -9.03
CA GLU A 26 -4.39 -23.98 -10.47
C GLU A 26 -4.88 -25.39 -10.92
N PRO A 27 -5.65 -25.49 -12.04
CA PRO A 27 -6.22 -26.77 -12.49
C PRO A 27 -5.20 -27.91 -12.55
N GLY A 28 -5.57 -29.08 -12.01
CA GLY A 28 -4.69 -30.25 -11.90
C GLY A 28 -3.83 -30.32 -10.64
N TRP A 29 -3.94 -29.34 -9.71
CA TRP A 29 -3.12 -29.33 -8.48
C TRP A 29 -3.22 -30.61 -7.63
N ARG A 30 -4.39 -31.26 -7.64
CA ARG A 30 -4.62 -32.53 -6.91
C ARG A 30 -3.76 -33.68 -7.40
N ASP A 31 -3.14 -33.59 -8.57
CA ASP A 31 -2.17 -34.59 -9.03
C ASP A 31 -0.84 -34.49 -8.28
N ARG A 32 -0.55 -33.30 -7.72
CA ARG A 32 0.70 -32.97 -7.02
C ARG A 32 0.54 -32.96 -5.50
N PHE A 33 -0.53 -32.33 -5.01
CA PHE A 33 -0.75 -32.09 -3.59
C PHE A 33 -1.97 -32.88 -3.09
N GLU A 34 -1.89 -33.28 -1.84
CA GLU A 34 -2.98 -33.93 -1.11
C GLU A 34 -3.95 -32.89 -0.58
N SER A 35 -3.43 -31.81 0.02
CA SER A 35 -4.19 -30.67 0.52
C SER A 35 -3.40 -29.37 0.42
N ILE A 36 -4.13 -28.25 0.38
CA ILE A 36 -3.61 -26.90 0.54
C ILE A 36 -4.48 -26.25 1.62
N THR A 37 -3.90 -25.97 2.78
CA THR A 37 -4.63 -25.48 3.95
C THR A 37 -4.07 -24.12 4.39
N VAL A 38 -4.93 -23.10 4.45
CA VAL A 38 -4.61 -21.76 4.93
C VAL A 38 -5.05 -21.66 6.39
N TYR A 39 -4.09 -21.44 7.30
CA TYR A 39 -4.36 -21.18 8.71
C TYR A 39 -4.44 -19.68 8.96
N GLN A 40 -5.54 -19.24 9.58
CA GLN A 40 -5.83 -17.83 9.83
C GLN A 40 -6.16 -17.59 11.31
N ARG A 41 -5.52 -16.58 11.90
CA ARG A 41 -5.90 -16.03 13.21
C ARG A 41 -7.24 -15.29 13.08
N GLY A 42 -8.17 -15.53 13.99
CA GLY A 42 -9.49 -14.92 13.96
C GLY A 42 -10.35 -15.37 12.77
N TRP A 43 -11.27 -14.51 12.33
CA TRP A 43 -12.36 -14.89 11.42
C TRP A 43 -12.30 -14.20 10.05
N ARG A 44 -11.41 -13.22 9.86
CA ARG A 44 -11.27 -12.49 8.59
C ARG A 44 -9.96 -12.79 7.90
N LEU A 45 -10.00 -12.68 6.57
CA LEU A 45 -8.83 -12.70 5.70
C LEU A 45 -8.42 -11.27 5.33
N GLY A 46 -7.22 -11.14 4.79
CA GLY A 46 -6.74 -9.90 4.17
C GLY A 46 -5.50 -9.28 4.82
N GLY A 47 -5.21 -9.61 6.09
CA GLY A 47 -4.08 -9.04 6.82
C GLY A 47 -4.12 -7.50 6.78
N LYS A 48 -3.05 -6.86 6.33
CA LYS A 48 -2.96 -5.40 6.18
C LYS A 48 -3.96 -4.79 5.17
N GLY A 49 -4.59 -5.61 4.33
CA GLY A 49 -5.69 -5.22 3.44
C GLY A 49 -7.07 -5.66 3.93
N ALA A 50 -7.21 -6.00 5.21
CA ALA A 50 -8.49 -6.37 5.80
C ALA A 50 -9.44 -5.17 5.85
N SER A 51 -10.71 -5.46 5.60
CA SER A 51 -11.82 -4.53 5.71
C SER A 51 -13.03 -5.29 6.25
N SER A 52 -13.94 -4.59 6.90
CA SER A 52 -15.13 -5.21 7.48
C SER A 52 -16.35 -4.33 7.45
N ARG A 53 -17.50 -4.90 7.83
CA ARG A 53 -18.76 -4.17 7.94
C ARG A 53 -19.11 -3.87 9.39
N GLY A 54 -19.16 -2.58 9.69
CA GLY A 54 -19.55 -2.02 10.98
C GLY A 54 -21.04 -1.75 11.11
N GLU A 55 -21.38 -0.87 12.05
CA GLU A 55 -22.73 -0.33 12.20
C GLU A 55 -23.22 0.32 10.89
N ASN A 56 -24.52 0.21 10.59
CA ASN A 56 -25.10 0.62 9.30
C ASN A 56 -24.44 -0.04 8.08
N GLY A 57 -23.81 -1.21 8.25
CA GLY A 57 -23.09 -1.89 7.18
C GLY A 57 -21.91 -1.08 6.62
N ARG A 58 -21.44 -0.05 7.33
CA ARG A 58 -20.37 0.84 6.86
C ARG A 58 -19.07 0.08 6.67
N ILE A 59 -18.27 0.51 5.70
CA ILE A 59 -16.98 -0.11 5.40
C ILE A 59 -15.96 0.39 6.43
N GLU A 60 -15.34 -0.52 7.17
CA GLU A 60 -14.29 -0.22 8.16
C GLU A 60 -12.97 -0.83 7.68
N GLU A 61 -12.12 -0.03 7.04
CA GLU A 61 -10.83 -0.45 6.49
C GLU A 61 -9.73 -0.47 7.56
N HIS A 62 -8.76 -1.39 7.41
CA HIS A 62 -7.51 -1.33 8.16
C HIS A 62 -6.76 0.00 7.94
N GLY A 63 -6.85 0.57 6.74
CA GLY A 63 -6.22 1.82 6.37
C GLY A 63 -6.64 2.29 4.98
N LEU A 64 -6.11 3.41 4.54
CA LEU A 64 -6.40 3.94 3.22
C LEU A 64 -5.71 3.09 2.14
N HIS A 65 -6.50 2.47 1.27
CA HIS A 65 -6.01 1.66 0.16
C HIS A 65 -6.44 2.25 -1.19
N VAL A 66 -5.45 2.55 -2.04
CA VAL A 66 -5.62 2.85 -3.46
C VAL A 66 -4.60 2.02 -4.23
N TRP A 67 -4.99 1.47 -5.38
CA TRP A 67 -4.07 0.67 -6.19
C TRP A 67 -3.43 1.54 -7.24
N ILE A 68 -2.11 1.41 -7.43
CA ILE A 68 -1.41 2.12 -8.48
C ILE A 68 -1.66 1.39 -9.80
N GLY A 69 -1.92 2.13 -10.88
CA GLY A 69 -2.18 1.54 -12.20
C GLY A 69 -1.00 0.76 -12.79
N SER A 70 0.14 0.71 -12.13
CA SER A 70 1.32 -0.11 -12.48
C SER A 70 1.37 -1.46 -11.76
N TYR A 71 0.40 -1.78 -10.89
CA TYR A 71 0.35 -3.04 -10.13
C TYR A 71 -0.14 -4.22 -10.99
N GLU A 72 0.67 -4.59 -11.98
CA GLU A 72 0.33 -5.58 -13.01
C GLU A 72 -0.10 -6.93 -12.44
N ASN A 73 0.61 -7.46 -11.43
CA ASN A 73 0.33 -8.81 -10.93
C ASN A 73 -0.88 -8.82 -10.00
N ALA A 74 -1.06 -7.79 -9.16
CA ALA A 74 -2.24 -7.66 -8.33
C ALA A 74 -3.51 -7.53 -9.18
N PHE A 75 -3.49 -6.68 -10.22
CA PHE A 75 -4.63 -6.59 -11.16
C PHE A 75 -4.83 -7.87 -11.95
N ALA A 76 -3.77 -8.52 -12.45
CA ALA A 76 -3.90 -9.79 -13.18
C ALA A 76 -4.56 -10.87 -12.31
N LEU A 77 -4.17 -10.98 -11.03
CA LEU A 77 -4.77 -11.89 -10.07
C LEU A 77 -6.28 -11.64 -9.91
N ILE A 78 -6.68 -10.39 -9.69
CA ILE A 78 -8.09 -10.06 -9.47
C ILE A 78 -8.93 -10.23 -10.73
N ARG A 79 -8.40 -9.85 -11.90
CA ARG A 79 -9.09 -10.10 -13.18
C ARG A 79 -9.37 -11.59 -13.39
N GLN A 80 -8.38 -12.44 -13.14
CA GLN A 80 -8.54 -13.89 -13.22
C GLN A 80 -9.53 -14.41 -12.17
N CYS A 81 -9.48 -13.87 -10.95
CA CYS A 81 -10.40 -14.20 -9.87
C CYS A 81 -11.87 -13.92 -10.25
N TYR A 82 -12.18 -12.70 -10.71
CA TYR A 82 -13.55 -12.37 -11.14
C TYR A 82 -13.99 -13.15 -12.38
N ALA A 83 -13.09 -13.42 -13.32
CA ALA A 83 -13.39 -14.23 -14.50
C ALA A 83 -13.74 -15.68 -14.13
N GLU A 84 -13.01 -16.28 -13.19
CA GLU A 84 -13.31 -17.64 -12.71
C GLU A 84 -14.52 -17.70 -11.78
N LEU A 85 -14.73 -16.65 -10.98
CA LEU A 85 -15.89 -16.57 -10.11
C LEU A 85 -17.19 -16.55 -10.93
N ASP A 86 -17.17 -15.90 -12.10
CA ASP A 86 -18.26 -15.84 -13.07
C ASP A 86 -19.60 -15.53 -12.38
N ARG A 87 -19.65 -14.42 -11.63
CA ARG A 87 -20.82 -14.05 -10.81
C ARG A 87 -22.09 -13.90 -11.65
N ALA A 88 -21.97 -13.59 -12.94
CA ALA A 88 -23.12 -13.56 -13.84
C ALA A 88 -23.91 -14.89 -13.84
N HIS A 89 -23.22 -16.02 -13.68
CA HIS A 89 -23.83 -17.35 -13.62
C HIS A 89 -23.87 -17.93 -12.21
N THR A 90 -22.85 -17.69 -11.39
CA THR A 90 -22.74 -18.34 -10.07
C THR A 90 -23.47 -17.60 -8.95
N ASP A 91 -23.63 -16.28 -9.06
CA ASP A 91 -24.40 -15.46 -8.12
C ASP A 91 -24.87 -14.14 -8.77
N PRO A 92 -25.89 -14.19 -9.65
CA PRO A 92 -26.35 -13.03 -10.41
C PRO A 92 -26.95 -11.93 -9.53
N SER A 93 -27.22 -12.21 -8.25
CA SER A 93 -27.76 -11.23 -7.30
C SER A 93 -26.72 -10.22 -6.83
N VAL A 94 -25.43 -10.54 -6.96
CA VAL A 94 -24.34 -9.68 -6.50
C VAL A 94 -24.20 -8.47 -7.43
N PRO A 95 -24.12 -7.24 -6.88
CA PRO A 95 -24.05 -6.01 -7.68
C PRO A 95 -22.71 -5.84 -8.41
N ILE A 96 -21.59 -6.30 -7.84
CA ILE A 96 -20.26 -6.28 -8.45
C ILE A 96 -19.94 -7.67 -9.01
N ARG A 97 -20.00 -7.79 -10.33
CA ARG A 97 -19.84 -9.06 -11.04
C ARG A 97 -18.49 -9.21 -11.74
N THR A 98 -17.88 -8.10 -12.11
CA THR A 98 -16.61 -8.05 -12.84
C THR A 98 -15.64 -7.10 -12.15
N TRP A 99 -14.34 -7.28 -12.40
CA TRP A 99 -13.29 -6.51 -11.75
C TRP A 99 -13.36 -5.00 -12.08
N ASP A 100 -13.81 -4.64 -13.29
CA ASP A 100 -13.99 -3.26 -13.76
C ASP A 100 -15.22 -2.55 -13.16
N GLN A 101 -16.07 -3.29 -12.45
CA GLN A 101 -17.10 -2.72 -11.56
C GLN A 101 -16.57 -2.54 -10.12
N ALA A 102 -15.54 -3.30 -9.75
CA ALA A 102 -14.93 -3.26 -8.42
C ALA A 102 -13.95 -2.08 -8.27
N PHE A 103 -13.33 -1.65 -9.37
CA PHE A 103 -12.36 -0.56 -9.40
C PHE A 103 -12.79 0.56 -10.33
N VAL A 104 -12.55 1.80 -9.93
CA VAL A 104 -12.75 3.00 -10.77
C VAL A 104 -11.44 3.80 -10.89
N PRO A 105 -11.16 4.36 -12.08
CA PRO A 105 -9.96 5.16 -12.29
C PRO A 105 -9.99 6.46 -11.47
N ALA A 106 -8.84 6.85 -10.93
CA ALA A 106 -8.64 8.09 -10.17
C ALA A 106 -7.34 8.77 -10.63
N ASN A 107 -7.48 9.86 -11.38
CA ASN A 107 -6.35 10.61 -11.96
C ASN A 107 -6.03 11.91 -11.25
N ASP A 108 -6.89 12.34 -10.33
CA ASP A 108 -6.73 13.58 -9.57
C ASP A 108 -5.90 13.28 -8.31
N VAL A 109 -4.66 13.78 -8.30
CA VAL A 109 -3.69 13.58 -7.22
C VAL A 109 -3.29 14.95 -6.69
N GLY A 110 -3.34 15.12 -5.37
CA GLY A 110 -2.85 16.31 -4.72
C GLY A 110 -1.56 16.06 -3.95
N ALA A 111 -0.76 17.11 -3.83
CA ALA A 111 0.23 17.18 -2.76
C ALA A 111 0.15 18.55 -2.10
N THR A 112 0.34 18.60 -0.79
CA THR A 112 0.28 19.88 -0.06
C THR A 112 1.63 20.57 -0.12
N ASP A 113 1.66 21.83 -0.59
CA ASP A 113 2.84 22.70 -0.56
C ASP A 113 2.77 23.69 0.61
N ARG A 114 3.93 24.08 1.11
CA ARG A 114 4.07 25.14 2.11
C ARG A 114 4.72 26.35 1.44
N TRP A 115 3.95 27.42 1.30
CA TRP A 115 4.39 28.66 0.67
C TRP A 115 4.06 29.87 1.56
N GLN A 116 5.06 30.71 1.83
CA GLN A 116 4.93 31.88 2.71
C GLN A 116 4.35 31.58 4.11
N GLY A 117 4.59 30.37 4.63
CA GLY A 117 4.09 29.94 5.94
C GLY A 117 2.68 29.34 5.92
N GLU A 118 2.00 29.34 4.77
CA GLU A 118 0.67 28.74 4.60
C GLU A 118 0.76 27.40 3.87
N TRP A 119 -0.05 26.45 4.28
CA TRP A 119 -0.25 25.19 3.58
C TRP A 119 -1.33 25.33 2.52
N ARG A 120 -1.03 24.88 1.31
CA ARG A 120 -1.93 24.93 0.16
C ARG A 120 -1.91 23.61 -0.57
N LEU A 121 -3.06 23.23 -1.10
CA LEU A 121 -3.17 22.03 -1.92
C LEU A 121 -2.75 22.34 -3.36
N TRP A 122 -1.71 21.67 -3.86
CA TRP A 122 -1.42 21.61 -5.29
C TRP A 122 -2.11 20.37 -5.87
N LEU A 123 -2.90 20.57 -6.92
CA LEU A 123 -3.65 19.51 -7.60
C LEU A 123 -3.05 19.25 -8.98
N GLY A 124 -2.65 18.01 -9.23
CA GLY A 124 -2.30 17.49 -10.54
C GLY A 124 -3.36 16.53 -11.05
N ARG A 125 -3.61 16.57 -12.36
CA ARG A 125 -4.42 15.56 -13.05
C ARG A 125 -3.54 14.82 -14.03
N PHE A 126 -3.37 13.52 -13.83
CA PHE A 126 -2.59 12.67 -14.71
C PHE A 126 -3.43 12.18 -15.89
N THR A 127 -2.86 12.22 -17.10
CA THR A 127 -3.56 11.81 -18.31
C THR A 127 -3.63 10.28 -18.41
N GLY A 128 -4.85 9.74 -18.30
CA GLY A 128 -5.12 8.32 -18.51
C GLY A 128 -4.86 7.84 -19.94
N ASN A 129 -4.81 6.52 -20.13
CA ASN A 129 -4.70 5.87 -21.44
C ASN A 129 -5.75 4.75 -21.59
N GLU A 130 -5.80 4.10 -22.76
CA GLU A 130 -6.76 3.01 -23.03
C GLU A 130 -6.29 1.63 -22.53
N GLU A 131 -5.08 1.55 -22.00
CA GLU A 131 -4.54 0.29 -21.47
C GLU A 131 -5.19 -0.05 -20.12
N LEU A 132 -5.26 -1.33 -19.79
CA LEU A 132 -5.73 -1.76 -18.46
C LEU A 132 -4.66 -2.56 -17.73
N PRO A 133 -4.49 -2.35 -16.42
CA PRO A 133 -3.50 -3.08 -15.65
C PRO A 133 -3.86 -4.57 -15.59
N GLY A 134 -2.82 -5.42 -15.64
CA GLY A 134 -2.97 -6.87 -15.52
C GLY A 134 -3.64 -7.56 -16.71
N GLU A 135 -3.74 -6.91 -17.88
CA GLU A 135 -4.34 -7.51 -19.08
C GLU A 135 -3.58 -8.74 -19.60
N PRO A 136 -4.26 -9.86 -19.93
CA PRO A 136 -3.59 -11.10 -20.34
C PRO A 136 -2.62 -10.94 -21.51
N ASP A 137 -3.00 -10.17 -22.53
CA ASP A 137 -2.25 -10.00 -23.78
C ASP A 137 -1.46 -8.69 -23.86
N ALA A 138 -1.42 -7.91 -22.78
CA ALA A 138 -0.57 -6.74 -22.73
C ALA A 138 0.90 -7.16 -22.89
N ALA A 139 1.65 -6.42 -23.72
CA ALA A 139 3.09 -6.64 -23.85
C ALA A 139 3.71 -6.70 -22.45
N ALA A 140 4.47 -7.76 -22.17
CA ALA A 140 5.25 -7.85 -20.93
C ALA A 140 6.14 -6.61 -20.90
N GLY A 141 5.86 -5.69 -19.97
CA GLY A 141 6.23 -4.29 -20.04
C GLY A 141 7.72 -3.99 -20.17
N GLU A 142 8.26 -4.12 -21.37
CA GLU A 142 9.46 -3.40 -21.76
C GLU A 142 9.04 -1.96 -21.99
N LEU A 143 9.45 -1.09 -21.06
CA LEU A 143 9.42 0.35 -21.25
C LEU A 143 10.35 0.67 -22.43
N THR A 144 9.79 0.68 -23.64
CA THR A 144 10.55 1.06 -24.84
C THR A 144 10.98 2.51 -24.72
N VAL A 145 12.08 2.88 -25.39
CA VAL A 145 12.56 4.27 -25.41
C VAL A 145 11.46 5.22 -25.93
N THR A 146 10.71 4.79 -26.95
CA THR A 146 9.59 5.57 -27.49
C THR A 146 8.49 5.78 -26.46
N HIS A 147 8.06 4.71 -25.78
CA HIS A 147 7.06 4.80 -24.72
C HIS A 147 7.54 5.69 -23.57
N PHE A 148 8.79 5.55 -23.14
CA PHE A 148 9.37 6.41 -22.11
C PHE A 148 9.33 7.90 -22.52
N VAL A 149 9.74 8.24 -23.74
CA VAL A 149 9.73 9.63 -24.23
C VAL A 149 8.29 10.17 -24.33
N GLU A 150 7.36 9.39 -24.87
CA GLU A 150 5.94 9.77 -24.95
C GLU A 150 5.36 10.05 -23.56
N ARG A 151 5.62 9.15 -22.61
CA ARG A 151 5.20 9.30 -21.20
C ARG A 151 5.85 10.50 -20.53
N ALA A 152 7.14 10.74 -20.75
CA ALA A 152 7.85 11.90 -20.22
C ALA A 152 7.24 13.22 -20.73
N LEU A 153 6.97 13.30 -22.04
CA LEU A 153 6.33 14.47 -22.65
C LEU A 153 4.92 14.69 -22.08
N GLN A 154 4.13 13.62 -21.92
CA GLN A 154 2.80 13.71 -21.33
C GLN A 154 2.85 14.20 -19.88
N LEU A 155 3.77 13.71 -19.06
CA LEU A 155 3.96 14.16 -17.67
C LEU A 155 4.33 15.64 -17.59
N ILE A 156 5.15 16.14 -18.52
CA ILE A 156 5.48 17.56 -18.62
C ILE A 156 4.23 18.40 -18.96
N LEU A 157 3.38 17.91 -19.86
CA LEU A 157 2.11 18.57 -20.21
C LEU A 157 1.13 18.58 -19.03
N ASP A 158 0.95 17.45 -18.36
CA ASP A 158 0.09 17.29 -17.16
C ASP A 158 0.55 18.25 -16.05
N PHE A 159 1.86 18.27 -15.78
CA PHE A 159 2.46 19.18 -14.80
C PHE A 159 2.24 20.65 -15.20
N SER A 160 2.46 20.99 -16.47
CA SER A 160 2.26 22.35 -16.99
C SER A 160 0.79 22.82 -16.90
N GLU A 161 -0.18 21.93 -17.06
CA GLU A 161 -1.61 22.22 -16.86
C GLU A 161 -1.95 22.40 -15.37
N SER A 162 -1.36 21.58 -14.49
CA SER A 162 -1.55 21.68 -13.04
C SER A 162 -1.13 23.05 -12.48
N LEU A 163 -0.02 23.59 -13.00
CA LEU A 163 0.49 24.91 -12.59
C LEU A 163 -0.43 26.04 -13.06
N ARG A 164 -0.97 25.95 -14.28
CA ARG A 164 -1.94 26.93 -14.80
C ARG A 164 -3.19 26.98 -13.93
N THR A 165 -3.71 25.82 -13.57
CA THR A 165 -4.91 25.71 -12.72
C THR A 165 -4.68 26.32 -11.33
N MET A 166 -3.48 26.15 -10.76
CA MET A 166 -3.11 26.83 -9.50
C MET A 166 -2.98 28.35 -9.66
N GLY A 167 -2.44 28.83 -10.78
CA GLY A 167 -2.29 30.26 -11.06
C GLY A 167 -3.63 30.99 -11.19
N ASP A 168 -4.63 30.35 -11.81
CA ASP A 168 -5.97 30.91 -12.02
C ASP A 168 -6.85 30.90 -10.76
N ALA A 169 -6.51 30.08 -9.76
CA ALA A 169 -7.20 30.06 -8.45
C ALA A 169 -6.86 31.27 -7.55
N GLY A 170 -5.89 32.10 -7.95
CA GLY A 170 -5.53 33.34 -7.26
C GLY A 170 -6.23 34.56 -7.87
N LEU A 171 -7.20 35.14 -7.16
CA LEU A 171 -7.76 36.48 -7.46
C LEU A 171 -6.60 37.50 -7.54
N THR A 172 -6.19 37.86 -8.75
CA THR A 172 -5.15 38.87 -9.00
C THR A 172 -5.80 40.23 -9.16
N MET A 173 -5.94 40.97 -8.06
CA MET A 173 -6.24 42.40 -8.10
C MET A 173 -4.96 43.17 -8.43
N SER A 174 -4.79 43.52 -9.71
CA SER A 174 -3.71 44.41 -10.16
C SER A 174 -4.26 45.81 -10.46
N ALA A 175 -3.59 46.85 -9.94
CA ALA A 175 -3.89 48.24 -10.29
C ALA A 175 -3.20 48.69 -11.61
N SER A 176 -2.59 47.76 -12.35
CA SER A 176 -1.95 48.02 -13.64
C SER A 176 -2.93 47.82 -14.80
N SER A 177 -2.93 48.74 -15.77
CA SER A 177 -3.70 48.60 -17.02
C SER A 177 -3.08 47.62 -18.03
N GLU A 178 -1.95 47.00 -17.70
CA GLU A 178 -1.31 46.00 -18.55
C GLU A 178 -1.58 44.58 -18.02
N MET A 179 -2.27 43.77 -18.83
CA MET A 179 -2.45 42.35 -18.55
C MET A 179 -1.08 41.63 -18.65
N PRO A 180 -0.63 40.91 -17.62
CA PRO A 180 0.54 40.05 -17.75
C PRO A 180 0.21 38.91 -18.73
N THR A 181 0.86 38.89 -19.90
CA THR A 181 0.71 37.81 -20.87
C THR A 181 1.30 36.49 -20.34
N PRO A 182 0.51 35.43 -20.08
CA PRO A 182 1.00 34.15 -19.52
C PRO A 182 1.80 33.30 -20.52
N LYS A 183 1.91 33.73 -21.79
CA LYS A 183 2.28 32.85 -22.92
C LYS A 183 3.79 32.66 -23.16
N ARG A 184 4.68 33.40 -22.50
CA ARG A 184 6.12 33.40 -22.84
C ARG A 184 6.97 32.40 -22.05
N THR A 185 6.62 32.04 -20.82
CA THR A 185 7.52 31.30 -19.90
C THR A 185 7.26 29.79 -19.87
N LEU A 186 6.03 29.33 -20.09
CA LEU A 186 5.67 27.90 -20.25
C LEU A 186 6.39 27.25 -21.44
N ASN A 187 6.63 28.02 -22.50
CA ASN A 187 7.45 27.61 -23.64
C ASN A 187 8.89 27.32 -23.22
N THR A 188 9.42 27.98 -22.18
CA THR A 188 10.80 27.78 -21.73
C THR A 188 10.95 26.48 -20.94
N VAL A 189 10.02 26.16 -20.03
CA VAL A 189 10.04 24.87 -19.29
C VAL A 189 9.83 23.69 -20.23
N GLN A 190 8.88 23.80 -21.17
CA GLN A 190 8.67 22.79 -22.21
C GLN A 190 9.89 22.63 -23.11
N ARG A 191 10.51 23.73 -23.56
CA ARG A 191 11.75 23.67 -24.38
C ARG A 191 12.94 23.15 -23.60
N ALA A 192 13.06 23.48 -22.31
CA ALA A 192 14.10 22.99 -21.41
C ALA A 192 13.99 21.49 -21.18
N ALA A 193 12.79 21.02 -20.81
CA ALA A 193 12.53 19.60 -20.61
C ALA A 193 12.64 18.81 -21.92
N LEU A 194 12.17 19.37 -23.05
CA LEU A 194 12.35 18.79 -24.38
C LEU A 194 13.83 18.77 -24.79
N ALA A 195 14.60 19.82 -24.51
CA ALA A 195 16.04 19.84 -24.78
C ALA A 195 16.79 18.79 -23.95
N ALA A 196 16.42 18.61 -22.68
CA ALA A 196 16.98 17.56 -21.83
C ALA A 196 16.62 16.16 -22.37
N LEU A 197 15.36 15.94 -22.78
CA LEU A 197 14.92 14.68 -23.39
C LEU A 197 15.60 14.40 -24.73
N ILE A 198 15.80 15.41 -25.58
CA ILE A 198 16.52 15.28 -26.86
C ILE A 198 17.99 14.96 -26.62
N ALA A 199 18.65 15.60 -25.66
CA ALA A 199 20.03 15.31 -25.29
C ALA A 199 20.19 13.86 -24.77
N LEU A 200 19.16 13.32 -24.12
CA LEU A 200 19.13 11.94 -23.60
C LEU A 200 18.79 10.89 -24.66
N ALA A 201 18.17 11.28 -25.79
CA ALA A 201 17.76 10.38 -26.87
C ALA A 201 18.81 10.23 -27.98
N ASP A 202 19.92 10.97 -27.95
CA ASP A 202 20.96 10.92 -28.98
C ASP A 202 21.92 9.72 -28.76
N PRO A 203 22.00 8.72 -29.67
CA PRO A 203 22.73 7.48 -29.45
C PRO A 203 24.26 7.57 -29.64
N GLN A 204 24.83 8.76 -29.79
CA GLN A 204 26.28 8.89 -30.02
C GLN A 204 27.07 8.61 -28.73
N PRO A 205 28.21 7.89 -28.80
CA PRO A 205 29.14 7.81 -27.68
C PRO A 205 29.83 9.17 -27.56
N VAL A 206 29.23 10.09 -26.82
CA VAL A 206 29.82 11.40 -26.53
C VAL A 206 30.73 11.21 -25.32
N GLY A 207 32.01 11.55 -25.45
CA GLY A 207 33.03 11.40 -24.42
C GLY A 207 32.74 12.19 -23.13
N ASP A 208 33.75 12.27 -22.25
CA ASP A 208 33.74 12.79 -20.85
C ASP A 208 33.06 14.15 -20.56
N ASP A 209 32.42 14.82 -21.53
CA ASP A 209 31.85 16.17 -21.44
C ASP A 209 30.31 16.25 -21.59
N ALA A 210 29.60 15.12 -21.77
CA ALA A 210 28.12 15.13 -21.85
C ALA A 210 27.45 15.67 -20.57
N ALA A 211 28.04 15.37 -19.40
CA ALA A 211 27.62 15.91 -18.12
C ALA A 211 27.85 17.43 -18.03
N GLY A 212 28.91 17.95 -18.66
CA GLY A 212 29.23 19.38 -18.70
C GLY A 212 28.23 20.18 -19.55
N VAL A 213 27.85 19.65 -20.71
CA VAL A 213 26.86 20.26 -21.61
C VAL A 213 25.46 20.26 -20.98
N LEU A 214 25.05 19.16 -20.34
CA LEU A 214 23.79 19.08 -19.60
C LEU A 214 23.79 20.09 -18.44
N THR A 215 24.90 20.18 -17.69
CA THR A 215 25.06 21.14 -16.58
C THR A 215 24.94 22.60 -17.06
N GLN A 216 25.59 22.98 -18.17
CA GLN A 216 25.48 24.33 -18.72
C GLN A 216 24.07 24.68 -19.21
N ALA A 217 23.37 23.74 -19.85
CA ALA A 217 21.99 23.96 -20.27
C ALA A 217 21.07 24.20 -19.06
N LEU A 218 21.30 23.49 -17.96
CA LEU A 218 20.50 23.55 -16.75
C LEU A 218 20.82 24.75 -15.87
N ASP A 219 22.09 25.17 -15.81
CA ASP A 219 22.49 26.45 -15.21
C ASP A 219 21.85 27.64 -15.95
N ALA A 220 21.75 27.57 -17.29
CA ALA A 220 21.06 28.59 -18.07
C ALA A 220 19.53 28.59 -17.80
N ILE A 221 18.92 27.42 -17.57
CA ILE A 221 17.50 27.34 -17.20
C ILE A 221 17.28 27.82 -15.76
N ARG A 222 18.21 27.56 -14.84
CA ARG A 222 18.21 28.11 -13.47
C ARG A 222 18.13 29.63 -13.49
N ASP A 223 19.04 30.26 -14.21
CA ASP A 223 19.13 31.73 -14.24
C ASP A 223 17.89 32.38 -14.87
N ILE A 224 17.14 31.63 -15.70
CA ILE A 224 15.87 32.07 -16.31
C ILE A 224 14.67 31.86 -15.38
N LEU A 225 14.66 30.80 -14.55
CA LEU A 225 13.53 30.44 -13.68
C LEU A 225 13.62 31.06 -12.27
N ASP A 226 14.82 31.40 -11.78
CA ASP A 226 15.05 32.04 -10.47
C ASP A 226 14.43 33.45 -10.32
N TYR A 227 13.85 34.01 -11.39
CA TYR A 227 13.53 35.45 -11.44
C TYR A 227 12.14 35.87 -10.93
N GLU A 228 11.22 34.97 -10.55
CA GLU A 228 9.84 35.41 -10.22
C GLU A 228 9.27 34.82 -8.91
N ARG A 229 8.81 35.71 -8.03
CA ARG A 229 8.27 35.48 -6.67
C ARG A 229 6.91 34.76 -6.62
N ARG A 230 6.65 33.79 -7.51
CA ARG A 230 5.38 33.04 -7.56
C ARG A 230 5.57 31.57 -7.20
N ALA A 231 4.56 30.99 -6.56
CA ALA A 231 4.61 29.61 -6.06
C ALA A 231 4.75 28.56 -7.18
N ASP A 232 4.10 28.79 -8.33
CA ASP A 232 4.17 27.96 -9.54
C ASP A 232 5.58 27.92 -10.15
N HIS A 233 6.30 29.04 -10.13
CA HIS A 233 7.67 29.13 -10.62
C HIS A 233 8.64 28.37 -9.72
N ARG A 234 8.48 28.48 -8.39
CA ARG A 234 9.24 27.66 -7.43
C ARG A 234 9.04 26.17 -7.71
N LEU A 235 7.81 25.69 -7.82
CA LEU A 235 7.53 24.27 -8.06
C LEU A 235 8.14 23.76 -9.38
N SER A 236 8.12 24.60 -10.43
CA SER A 236 8.76 24.28 -11.72
C SER A 236 10.28 24.13 -11.59
N TRP A 237 10.92 25.08 -10.90
CA TRP A 237 12.35 25.06 -10.63
C TRP A 237 12.75 23.85 -9.79
N THR A 238 12.00 23.56 -8.71
CA THR A 238 12.27 22.42 -7.83
C THR A 238 12.15 21.09 -8.57
N LEU A 239 11.13 20.93 -9.44
CA LEU A 239 11.00 19.75 -10.28
C LEU A 239 12.19 19.59 -11.23
N LEU A 240 12.60 20.66 -11.92
CA LEU A 240 13.73 20.61 -12.84
C LEU A 240 15.03 20.23 -12.14
N SER A 241 15.27 20.82 -10.95
CA SER A 241 16.41 20.49 -10.10
C SER A 241 16.42 19.01 -9.71
N LEU A 242 15.27 18.46 -9.30
CA LEU A 242 15.14 17.04 -8.94
C LEU A 242 15.41 16.11 -10.14
N LEU A 243 14.80 16.40 -11.29
CA LEU A 243 14.96 15.61 -12.52
C LEU A 243 16.41 15.62 -13.00
N THR A 244 17.02 16.80 -13.01
CA THR A 244 18.44 17.01 -13.35
C THR A 244 19.35 16.15 -12.49
N ALA A 245 19.21 16.28 -11.17
CA ALA A 245 20.06 15.58 -10.23
C ALA A 245 19.87 14.06 -10.34
N THR A 246 18.64 13.61 -10.57
CA THR A 246 18.34 12.19 -10.79
C THR A 246 19.02 11.67 -12.05
N VAL A 247 18.90 12.35 -13.19
CA VAL A 247 19.57 11.96 -14.45
C VAL A 247 21.08 11.96 -14.27
N ARG A 248 21.63 13.01 -13.67
CA ARG A 248 23.06 13.11 -13.37
C ARG A 248 23.52 11.94 -12.48
N GLY A 249 22.76 11.60 -11.45
CA GLY A 249 23.08 10.51 -10.54
C GLY A 249 23.05 9.16 -11.21
N VAL A 250 22.03 8.89 -12.03
CA VAL A 250 21.93 7.64 -12.83
C VAL A 250 23.17 7.43 -13.69
N LEU A 251 23.66 8.50 -14.34
CA LEU A 251 24.86 8.46 -15.19
C LEU A 251 26.15 8.38 -14.36
N ALA A 252 26.30 9.23 -13.34
CA ALA A 252 27.52 9.36 -12.54
C ALA A 252 27.81 8.12 -11.70
N ASP A 253 26.77 7.49 -11.15
CA ASP A 253 26.90 6.25 -10.36
C ASP A 253 26.80 4.99 -11.25
N GLY A 254 26.69 5.15 -12.59
CA GLY A 254 26.70 4.05 -13.55
C GLY A 254 25.53 3.07 -13.42
N LEU A 255 24.37 3.53 -12.93
CA LEU A 255 23.24 2.67 -12.53
C LEU A 255 22.65 1.83 -13.68
N VAL A 256 22.80 2.31 -14.93
CA VAL A 256 22.35 1.59 -16.13
C VAL A 256 23.25 0.40 -16.44
N THR A 257 24.54 0.49 -16.09
CA THR A 257 25.57 -0.51 -16.42
C THR A 257 25.96 -1.39 -15.24
N ASP A 258 25.67 -0.98 -14.01
CA ASP A 258 25.90 -1.80 -12.82
C ASP A 258 24.98 -3.03 -12.86
N PRO A 259 25.49 -4.26 -12.71
CA PRO A 259 24.66 -5.47 -12.67
C PRO A 259 23.66 -5.49 -11.52
N ARG A 260 23.89 -4.71 -10.45
CA ARG A 260 22.96 -4.51 -9.33
C ARG A 260 21.87 -3.48 -9.68
N GLY A 261 22.02 -2.75 -10.78
CA GLY A 261 21.09 -1.72 -11.23
C GLY A 261 20.85 -0.67 -10.14
N LEU A 262 19.58 -0.34 -9.90
CA LEU A 262 19.19 0.59 -8.84
C LEU A 262 19.58 0.13 -7.42
N ARG A 263 19.84 -1.17 -7.19
CA ARG A 263 20.26 -1.65 -5.86
C ARG A 263 21.60 -1.10 -5.41
N SER A 264 22.45 -0.65 -6.34
CA SER A 264 23.79 -0.17 -6.01
C SER A 264 23.80 1.11 -5.15
N VAL A 265 22.67 1.81 -5.05
CA VAL A 265 22.49 3.03 -4.25
C VAL A 265 21.42 2.85 -3.17
N ASN A 266 21.01 1.62 -2.87
CA ASN A 266 20.02 1.37 -1.82
C ASN A 266 20.58 1.59 -0.40
N ASP A 267 21.88 1.80 -0.23
CA ASP A 267 22.51 2.20 1.03
C ASP A 267 22.36 3.69 1.35
N GLU A 268 21.86 4.49 0.41
CA GLU A 268 21.58 5.93 0.56
C GLU A 268 20.08 6.22 0.67
N ASP A 269 19.75 7.30 1.38
CA ASP A 269 18.42 7.91 1.30
C ASP A 269 18.23 8.63 -0.05
N TYR A 270 17.04 8.54 -0.66
CA TYR A 270 16.76 9.18 -1.95
C TYR A 270 17.00 10.69 -1.96
N GLY A 271 16.56 11.41 -0.93
CA GLY A 271 16.76 12.85 -0.77
C GLY A 271 18.24 13.20 -0.63
N GLY A 272 18.98 12.44 0.19
CA GLY A 272 20.43 12.54 0.30
C GLY A 272 21.15 12.30 -1.04
N TRP A 273 20.73 11.27 -1.77
CA TRP A 273 21.30 10.89 -3.07
C TRP A 273 21.10 11.99 -4.13
N VAL A 274 19.89 12.56 -4.25
CA VAL A 274 19.67 13.66 -5.22
C VAL A 274 20.43 14.93 -4.84
N LEU A 275 20.58 15.23 -3.56
CA LEU A 275 21.40 16.38 -3.11
C LEU A 275 22.89 16.17 -3.44
N ARG A 276 23.42 14.96 -3.23
CA ARG A 276 24.80 14.59 -3.61
C ARG A 276 25.03 14.79 -5.11
N HIS A 277 24.00 14.60 -5.93
CA HIS A 277 24.04 14.80 -7.38
C HIS A 277 23.65 16.20 -7.84
N GLY A 278 23.63 17.19 -6.93
CA GLY A 278 23.52 18.60 -7.26
C GLY A 278 22.09 19.15 -7.30
N ALA A 279 21.11 18.46 -6.71
CA ALA A 279 19.79 19.04 -6.48
C ALA A 279 19.90 20.26 -5.54
N HIS A 280 19.11 21.28 -5.83
CA HIS A 280 18.90 22.40 -4.92
C HIS A 280 18.27 21.92 -3.60
N PRO A 281 18.68 22.44 -2.42
CA PRO A 281 18.15 22.00 -1.12
C PRO A 281 16.63 22.06 -0.97
N GLU A 282 15.97 22.99 -1.66
CA GLU A 282 14.49 23.08 -1.65
C GLU A 282 13.78 21.85 -2.22
N VAL A 283 14.48 20.96 -2.93
CA VAL A 283 13.92 19.69 -3.39
C VAL A 283 13.40 18.84 -2.22
N LEU A 284 14.02 18.92 -1.05
CA LEU A 284 13.53 18.23 0.15
C LEU A 284 12.14 18.72 0.62
N GLU A 285 11.79 19.97 0.31
CA GLU A 285 10.48 20.56 0.61
C GLU A 285 9.49 20.40 -0.56
N PHE A 286 9.88 19.69 -1.63
CA PHE A 286 9.03 19.51 -2.81
C PHE A 286 7.81 18.63 -2.45
N PRO A 287 6.57 19.06 -2.76
CA PRO A 287 5.37 18.33 -2.38
C PRO A 287 5.33 16.88 -2.89
N VAL A 288 5.76 16.63 -4.14
CA VAL A 288 5.81 15.27 -4.71
C VAL A 288 6.79 14.39 -3.95
N LEU A 289 7.95 14.95 -3.58
CA LEU A 289 8.96 14.20 -2.84
C LEU A 289 8.45 13.83 -1.45
N ARG A 290 7.86 14.78 -0.72
CA ARG A 290 7.20 14.50 0.57
C ARG A 290 6.11 13.44 0.43
N ALA A 291 5.25 13.56 -0.58
CA ALA A 291 4.20 12.58 -0.85
C ALA A 291 4.76 11.17 -1.10
N MET A 292 5.90 11.05 -1.80
CA MET A 292 6.58 9.77 -2.00
C MET A 292 7.01 9.13 -0.67
N TYR A 293 7.66 9.89 0.23
CA TYR A 293 8.06 9.40 1.55
C TYR A 293 6.87 8.99 2.42
N ASN A 294 5.82 9.81 2.43
CA ASN A 294 4.59 9.54 3.18
C ASN A 294 3.88 8.28 2.67
N MET A 295 3.79 8.08 1.35
CA MET A 295 3.12 6.92 0.74
C MET A 295 3.75 5.58 1.15
N VAL A 296 5.04 5.57 1.47
CA VAL A 296 5.75 4.38 1.97
C VAL A 296 5.97 4.40 3.49
N PHE A 297 5.32 5.33 4.21
CA PHE A 297 5.52 5.57 5.64
C PHE A 297 6.99 5.60 6.05
N GLY A 298 7.84 6.19 5.20
CA GLY A 298 9.30 6.11 5.30
C GLY A 298 9.84 6.91 6.47
N TYR A 299 9.65 6.45 7.70
CA TYR A 299 10.12 7.11 8.92
C TYR A 299 10.84 6.10 9.80
N GLU A 300 12.13 6.31 10.04
CA GLU A 300 12.88 5.43 10.93
C GLU A 300 12.56 5.76 12.39
N LYS A 301 12.20 4.74 13.18
CA LYS A 301 11.88 4.86 14.62
C LYS A 301 10.84 5.96 14.89
N GLY A 302 9.90 6.13 13.97
CA GLY A 302 8.83 7.12 14.03
C GLY A 302 9.29 8.57 14.16
N GLN A 303 10.54 8.90 13.78
CA GLN A 303 10.99 10.28 13.63
C GLN A 303 10.33 10.89 12.37
N LEU A 304 9.12 11.39 12.52
CA LEU A 304 8.28 11.88 11.41
C LEU A 304 8.89 13.11 10.70
N GLU A 305 9.84 13.76 11.34
CA GLU A 305 10.60 14.93 10.86
C GLU A 305 11.80 14.52 9.98
N ARG A 306 12.12 13.22 9.91
CA ARG A 306 13.25 12.68 9.16
C ARG A 306 12.78 11.55 8.24
N PRO A 307 12.05 11.90 7.16
CA PRO A 307 11.65 10.92 6.18
C PRO A 307 12.87 10.25 5.55
N THR A 308 12.78 8.95 5.27
CA THR A 308 13.85 8.16 4.69
C THR A 308 13.33 6.98 3.86
N VAL A 309 13.97 6.71 2.73
CA VAL A 309 13.71 5.57 1.85
C VAL A 309 14.97 5.27 1.03
N SER A 310 15.28 3.99 0.80
CA SER A 310 16.38 3.59 -0.09
C SER A 310 16.26 4.26 -1.46
N ALA A 311 17.35 4.86 -1.95
CA ALA A 311 17.32 5.66 -3.18
C ALA A 311 16.86 4.84 -4.41
N GLY A 312 17.36 3.61 -4.57
CA GLY A 312 16.99 2.73 -5.66
C GLY A 312 15.54 2.26 -5.60
N VAL A 313 15.03 1.92 -4.41
CA VAL A 313 13.60 1.60 -4.21
C VAL A 313 12.73 2.82 -4.52
N GLY A 314 13.10 4.01 -4.04
CA GLY A 314 12.39 5.25 -4.33
C GLY A 314 12.30 5.54 -5.83
N MET A 315 13.44 5.44 -6.53
CA MET A 315 13.50 5.59 -8.00
C MET A 315 12.64 4.56 -8.72
N LEU A 316 12.68 3.29 -8.31
CA LEU A 316 11.85 2.25 -8.91
C LEU A 316 10.37 2.54 -8.74
N LEU A 317 9.92 2.89 -7.54
CA LEU A 317 8.51 3.17 -7.25
C LEU A 317 7.98 4.37 -8.02
N VAL A 318 8.74 5.48 -8.05
CA VAL A 318 8.42 6.67 -8.85
C VAL A 318 8.40 6.34 -10.34
N GLY A 319 9.40 5.59 -10.81
CA GLY A 319 9.49 5.11 -12.19
C GLY A 319 8.25 4.31 -12.59
N LEU A 320 7.88 3.30 -11.79
CA LEU A 320 6.69 2.49 -12.03
C LEU A 320 5.42 3.33 -12.02
N MET A 321 5.26 4.18 -10.99
CA MET A 321 4.07 4.99 -10.79
C MET A 321 3.80 5.99 -11.90
N PHE A 322 4.82 6.60 -12.52
CA PHE A 322 4.61 7.64 -13.54
C PHE A 322 4.77 7.16 -14.98
N PHE A 323 5.65 6.17 -15.23
CA PHE A 323 6.00 5.74 -16.58
C PHE A 323 5.33 4.43 -17.00
N THR A 324 4.77 3.66 -16.06
CA THR A 324 4.22 2.32 -16.36
C THR A 324 2.77 2.11 -15.95
N TYR A 325 2.09 3.14 -15.43
CA TYR A 325 0.67 2.98 -15.09
C TYR A 325 -0.20 2.79 -16.33
N LYS A 326 -1.27 2.01 -16.16
CA LYS A 326 -2.27 1.72 -17.19
C LYS A 326 -3.65 2.20 -16.75
N GLY A 327 -4.36 2.86 -17.67
CA GLY A 327 -5.67 3.46 -17.52
C GLY A 327 -5.67 4.73 -16.68
N ALA A 328 -5.22 4.62 -15.43
CA ALA A 328 -5.14 5.72 -14.48
C ALA A 328 -3.96 5.54 -13.52
N ILE A 329 -3.45 6.65 -12.96
CA ILE A 329 -2.35 6.60 -12.00
C ILE A 329 -2.76 5.84 -10.73
N PHE A 330 -3.98 6.07 -10.24
CA PHE A 330 -4.61 5.31 -9.17
C PHE A 330 -5.93 4.70 -9.61
N TRP A 331 -6.31 3.64 -8.93
CA TRP A 331 -7.58 2.96 -9.04
C TRP A 331 -8.18 2.82 -7.64
N LYS A 332 -9.38 3.37 -7.48
CA LYS A 332 -10.12 3.36 -6.23
C LYS A 332 -11.11 2.21 -6.22
N MET A 333 -11.32 1.64 -5.05
CA MET A 333 -12.30 0.58 -4.84
C MET A 333 -13.71 1.17 -4.76
N THR A 334 -14.70 0.47 -5.30
CA THR A 334 -16.12 0.86 -5.24
C THR A 334 -16.83 0.31 -4.00
N ALA A 335 -16.21 -0.60 -3.26
CA ALA A 335 -16.64 -1.09 -1.95
C ALA A 335 -15.39 -1.40 -1.10
N GLY A 336 -15.54 -2.04 0.06
CA GLY A 336 -14.40 -2.33 0.92
C GLY A 336 -13.43 -3.33 0.30
N MET A 337 -12.14 -3.22 0.62
CA MET A 337 -11.12 -4.13 0.08
C MET A 337 -11.42 -5.61 0.42
N GLY A 338 -11.94 -5.84 1.62
CA GLY A 338 -12.43 -7.14 2.07
C GLY A 338 -13.53 -7.71 1.18
N ASP A 339 -14.38 -6.85 0.61
CA ASP A 339 -15.57 -7.25 -0.17
C ASP A 339 -15.24 -7.53 -1.63
N ILE A 340 -14.30 -6.78 -2.21
CA ILE A 340 -13.99 -6.84 -3.64
C ILE A 340 -12.68 -7.52 -3.99
N VAL A 341 -11.80 -7.75 -3.01
CA VAL A 341 -10.53 -8.44 -3.20
C VAL A 341 -10.51 -9.74 -2.40
N MET A 342 -10.72 -9.65 -1.07
CA MET A 342 -10.54 -10.81 -0.19
C MET A 342 -11.68 -11.83 -0.30
N ALA A 343 -12.93 -11.37 -0.32
CA ALA A 343 -14.10 -12.25 -0.44
C ALA A 343 -14.12 -13.01 -1.77
N PRO A 344 -13.92 -12.38 -2.95
CA PRO A 344 -13.81 -13.11 -4.22
C PRO A 344 -12.69 -14.17 -4.21
N LEU A 345 -11.51 -13.81 -3.70
CA LEU A 345 -10.39 -14.76 -3.58
C LEU A 345 -10.77 -15.95 -2.69
N TYR A 346 -11.38 -15.71 -1.53
CA TYR A 346 -11.88 -16.77 -0.66
C TYR A 346 -12.89 -17.67 -1.38
N GLU A 347 -13.90 -17.10 -2.03
CA GLU A 347 -14.94 -17.84 -2.74
C GLU A 347 -14.33 -18.77 -3.81
N VAL A 348 -13.42 -18.25 -4.64
CA VAL A 348 -12.78 -19.06 -5.70
C VAL A 348 -11.85 -20.12 -5.09
N LEU A 349 -11.01 -19.76 -4.11
CA LEU A 349 -10.10 -20.71 -3.47
C LEU A 349 -10.85 -21.87 -2.79
N ARG A 350 -11.96 -21.58 -2.11
CA ARG A 350 -12.85 -22.61 -1.55
C ARG A 350 -13.41 -23.52 -2.64
N ARG A 351 -13.90 -22.96 -3.75
CA ARG A 351 -14.40 -23.75 -4.91
C ARG A 351 -13.31 -24.63 -5.52
N ARG A 352 -12.06 -24.16 -5.57
CA ARG A 352 -10.88 -24.96 -6.00
C ARG A 352 -10.53 -26.09 -5.03
N GLY A 353 -11.05 -26.02 -3.80
CA GLY A 353 -10.85 -26.99 -2.72
C GLY A 353 -9.66 -26.67 -1.82
N VAL A 354 -9.26 -25.40 -1.75
CA VAL A 354 -8.37 -24.92 -0.68
C VAL A 354 -9.16 -24.95 0.64
N GLU A 355 -8.50 -25.45 1.67
CA GLU A 355 -9.05 -25.52 3.02
C GLU A 355 -8.66 -24.27 3.81
N PHE A 356 -9.57 -23.78 4.65
CA PHE A 356 -9.33 -22.64 5.51
C PHE A 356 -9.62 -23.03 6.95
N GLU A 357 -8.62 -22.87 7.81
CA GLU A 357 -8.68 -23.13 9.25
C GLU A 357 -8.64 -21.78 9.97
N PHE A 358 -9.82 -21.15 10.09
CA PHE A 358 -10.02 -19.93 10.88
C PHE A 358 -9.83 -20.20 12.37
N PHE A 359 -9.59 -19.14 13.15
CA PHE A 359 -9.35 -19.20 14.59
C PHE A 359 -8.11 -20.03 14.98
N HIS A 360 -7.11 -20.10 14.10
CA HIS A 360 -5.84 -20.76 14.38
C HIS A 360 -4.72 -19.72 14.40
N ARG A 361 -4.24 -19.40 15.61
CA ARG A 361 -3.12 -18.50 15.82
C ARG A 361 -1.82 -19.29 15.89
N VAL A 362 -0.85 -18.97 15.04
CA VAL A 362 0.50 -19.56 15.12
C VAL A 362 1.24 -18.99 16.32
N ASP A 363 1.77 -19.87 17.17
CA ASP A 363 2.55 -19.49 18.34
C ASP A 363 4.05 -19.77 18.14
N ALA A 364 4.44 -20.88 17.49
CA ALA A 364 5.85 -21.20 17.24
C ALA A 364 6.07 -22.20 16.09
N LEU A 365 7.19 -22.05 15.38
CA LEU A 365 7.79 -23.04 14.48
C LEU A 365 8.91 -23.77 15.21
N HIS A 366 8.97 -25.08 15.06
CA HIS A 366 9.95 -25.94 15.72
C HIS A 366 10.79 -26.69 14.69
N LEU A 367 12.11 -26.65 14.85
CA LEU A 367 13.06 -27.34 13.98
C LEU A 367 13.22 -28.81 14.38
N ASP A 368 13.54 -29.65 13.40
CA ASP A 368 13.95 -31.03 13.68
C ASP A 368 15.35 -31.05 14.35
N PRO A 369 15.76 -32.18 14.98
CA PRO A 369 17.08 -32.28 15.60
C PRO A 369 18.25 -32.02 14.63
N GLY A 370 18.05 -32.29 13.34
CA GLY A 370 19.03 -32.01 12.27
C GLY A 370 19.06 -30.57 11.79
N ARG A 371 18.09 -29.73 12.20
CA ARG A 371 17.93 -28.32 11.78
C ARG A 371 17.85 -28.15 10.26
N GLN A 372 17.23 -29.12 9.58
CA GLN A 372 17.00 -29.12 8.13
C GLN A 372 15.54 -28.82 7.78
N TYR A 373 14.61 -29.15 8.68
CA TYR A 373 13.18 -29.03 8.46
C TYR A 373 12.51 -28.28 9.61
N VAL A 374 11.42 -27.58 9.30
CA VAL A 374 10.38 -27.30 10.28
C VAL A 374 9.63 -28.60 10.53
N ASP A 375 9.78 -29.16 11.72
CA ASP A 375 9.22 -30.47 12.09
C ASP A 375 7.84 -30.36 12.72
N ALA A 376 7.59 -29.27 13.46
CA ALA A 376 6.30 -29.03 14.09
C ALA A 376 5.92 -27.54 14.10
N ILE A 377 4.61 -27.30 14.19
CA ILE A 377 4.04 -25.95 14.33
C ILE A 377 3.07 -25.96 15.50
N THR A 378 3.33 -25.13 16.51
CA THR A 378 2.43 -24.94 17.65
C THR A 378 1.46 -23.81 17.36
N MET A 379 0.17 -24.06 17.59
CA MET A 379 -0.92 -23.12 17.36
C MET A 379 -1.92 -23.11 18.51
N GLY A 380 -2.52 -21.95 18.77
CA GLY A 380 -3.74 -21.83 19.55
C GLY A 380 -4.97 -21.92 18.65
N ARG A 381 -5.85 -22.90 18.92
CA ARG A 381 -7.23 -22.90 18.42
C ARG A 381 -8.05 -21.99 19.33
N GLN A 382 -8.34 -20.80 18.85
CA GLN A 382 -8.88 -19.71 19.66
C GLN A 382 -10.32 -19.98 20.11
N VAL A 383 -11.10 -20.69 19.30
CA VAL A 383 -12.48 -21.07 19.62
C VAL A 383 -12.85 -22.39 18.93
N TRP A 384 -13.76 -23.16 19.53
CA TRP A 384 -14.40 -24.30 18.89
C TRP A 384 -15.57 -23.85 18.02
N LEU A 385 -15.81 -24.55 16.91
CA LEU A 385 -17.04 -24.36 16.14
C LEU A 385 -18.25 -24.89 16.91
N ALA A 386 -19.42 -24.34 16.60
CA ALA A 386 -20.69 -24.79 17.16
C ALA A 386 -20.98 -26.24 16.75
N ASP A 387 -21.79 -26.94 17.55
CA ASP A 387 -22.11 -28.35 17.28
C ASP A 387 -22.84 -28.47 15.93
N GLY A 388 -22.39 -29.39 15.07
CA GLY A 388 -22.91 -29.55 13.71
C GLY A 388 -22.25 -28.66 12.64
N VAL A 389 -21.40 -27.71 13.04
CA VAL A 389 -20.62 -26.88 12.11
C VAL A 389 -19.26 -27.54 11.87
N SER A 390 -19.00 -27.97 10.64
CA SER A 390 -17.75 -28.62 10.24
C SER A 390 -16.66 -27.66 9.78
N HIS A 391 -17.05 -26.49 9.29
CA HIS A 391 -16.16 -25.42 8.85
C HIS A 391 -16.84 -24.07 9.08
N TYR A 392 -16.04 -23.05 9.36
CA TYR A 392 -16.52 -21.68 9.54
C TYR A 392 -16.67 -21.00 8.17
N GLU A 393 -17.85 -20.46 7.92
CA GLU A 393 -18.17 -19.64 6.76
C GLU A 393 -18.07 -18.16 7.16
N PRO A 394 -17.01 -17.44 6.73
CA PRO A 394 -16.66 -16.14 7.29
C PRO A 394 -17.43 -14.96 6.67
N LEU A 395 -18.18 -15.20 5.59
CA LEU A 395 -18.86 -14.15 4.84
C LEU A 395 -20.33 -14.06 5.23
N THR A 396 -20.81 -12.83 5.39
CA THR A 396 -22.24 -12.47 5.44
C THR A 396 -22.60 -11.64 4.20
N ARG A 397 -23.79 -11.01 4.17
CA ARG A 397 -24.20 -10.11 3.08
C ARG A 397 -24.68 -8.75 3.54
N VAL A 398 -24.24 -7.72 2.83
CA VAL A 398 -24.75 -6.34 2.91
C VAL A 398 -25.04 -5.87 1.48
N HIS A 399 -26.26 -5.43 1.20
CA HIS A 399 -26.74 -5.11 -0.16
C HIS A 399 -26.42 -6.18 -1.23
N GLY A 400 -26.47 -7.45 -0.82
CA GLY A 400 -26.16 -8.59 -1.69
C GLY A 400 -24.68 -8.88 -1.90
N LEU A 401 -23.76 -7.99 -1.51
CA LEU A 401 -22.31 -8.25 -1.55
C LEU A 401 -21.90 -9.26 -0.48
N PRO A 402 -21.05 -10.26 -0.79
CA PRO A 402 -20.36 -11.06 0.21
C PRO A 402 -19.32 -10.23 0.95
N VAL A 403 -19.39 -10.17 2.28
CA VAL A 403 -18.58 -9.27 3.11
C VAL A 403 -18.10 -9.93 4.40
N PHE A 404 -16.96 -9.49 4.93
CA PHE A 404 -16.49 -9.90 6.25
C PHE A 404 -17.16 -9.06 7.36
N PRO A 405 -17.80 -9.68 8.37
CA PRO A 405 -18.36 -8.94 9.50
C PRO A 405 -17.27 -8.41 10.44
N ASN A 406 -17.55 -7.34 11.17
CA ASN A 406 -16.61 -6.78 12.16
C ASN A 406 -16.47 -7.61 13.46
N THR A 407 -17.25 -8.68 13.60
CA THR A 407 -17.16 -9.67 14.68
C THR A 407 -17.43 -11.07 14.13
N PRO A 408 -16.93 -12.15 14.75
CA PRO A 408 -17.21 -13.50 14.29
C PRO A 408 -18.70 -13.84 14.40
N LEU A 409 -19.20 -14.67 13.48
CA LEU A 409 -20.59 -15.11 13.43
C LEU A 409 -20.88 -16.06 14.60
N ALA A 410 -21.59 -15.54 15.60
CA ALA A 410 -21.77 -16.18 16.90
C ALA A 410 -22.49 -17.54 16.80
N GLU A 411 -23.38 -17.70 15.82
CA GLU A 411 -24.10 -18.95 15.56
C GLU A 411 -23.21 -20.10 15.05
N GLN A 412 -22.01 -19.79 14.56
CA GLN A 412 -21.07 -20.78 14.04
C GLN A 412 -19.98 -21.19 15.04
N ILE A 413 -19.89 -20.53 16.18
CA ILE A 413 -18.84 -20.77 17.19
C ILE A 413 -19.43 -21.08 18.56
N LYS A 414 -18.69 -21.80 19.39
CA LYS A 414 -19.03 -21.93 20.81
C LYS A 414 -18.90 -20.56 21.48
N PRO A 415 -19.74 -20.25 22.49
CA PRO A 415 -19.67 -18.97 23.19
C PRO A 415 -18.26 -18.68 23.68
N LYS A 416 -17.74 -17.51 23.31
CA LYS A 416 -16.43 -17.02 23.76
C LYS A 416 -16.56 -15.56 24.17
N ALA A 417 -16.11 -15.26 25.38
CA ALA A 417 -16.02 -13.88 25.83
C ALA A 417 -15.05 -13.11 24.93
N ASP A 418 -15.37 -11.86 24.62
CA ASP A 418 -14.50 -10.95 23.88
C ASP A 418 -14.01 -11.47 22.52
N ALA A 419 -14.86 -12.21 21.79
CA ALA A 419 -14.53 -12.79 20.49
C ALA A 419 -14.07 -11.76 19.43
N ARG A 420 -14.37 -10.46 19.60
CA ARG A 420 -13.86 -9.36 18.77
C ARG A 420 -12.35 -9.15 18.85
N HIS A 421 -11.69 -9.62 19.91
CA HIS A 421 -10.24 -9.46 20.11
C HIS A 421 -9.43 -10.65 19.60
N LEU A 422 -10.07 -11.65 18.97
CA LEU A 422 -9.38 -12.83 18.45
C LEU A 422 -8.40 -12.50 17.31
N GLU A 423 -8.56 -11.36 16.65
CA GLU A 423 -7.62 -10.91 15.62
C GLU A 423 -6.45 -10.09 16.18
N SER A 424 -6.44 -9.79 17.48
CA SER A 424 -5.37 -9.03 18.12
C SER A 424 -4.36 -9.93 18.83
N HIS A 425 -3.08 -9.65 18.63
CA HIS A 425 -1.95 -10.20 19.37
C HIS A 425 -2.05 -9.89 20.86
N PHE A 426 -2.58 -8.71 21.17
CA PHE A 426 -2.80 -8.20 22.53
C PHE A 426 -4.11 -8.70 23.15
N GLY A 427 -4.87 -9.50 22.40
CA GLY A 427 -6.07 -10.16 22.89
C GLY A 427 -5.77 -11.24 23.93
N PRO A 428 -6.80 -11.71 24.66
CA PRO A 428 -6.67 -12.80 25.61
C PRO A 428 -6.06 -14.07 24.97
N ARG A 429 -5.23 -14.78 25.75
CA ARG A 429 -4.57 -16.05 25.35
C ARG A 429 -5.29 -17.28 25.95
N ASP A 430 -6.60 -17.18 26.10
CA ASP A 430 -7.50 -18.21 26.62
C ASP A 430 -8.02 -19.11 25.48
N ASP A 431 -7.10 -19.65 24.70
CA ASP A 431 -7.45 -20.51 23.56
C ASP A 431 -8.15 -21.79 24.02
N ALA A 432 -9.04 -22.28 23.17
CA ALA A 432 -9.82 -23.47 23.46
C ALA A 432 -8.99 -24.76 23.39
N GLU A 433 -7.89 -24.76 22.65
CA GLU A 433 -6.95 -25.87 22.53
C GLU A 433 -5.57 -25.38 22.04
N THR A 434 -4.49 -25.97 22.56
CA THR A 434 -3.16 -25.91 21.94
C THR A 434 -2.99 -27.08 20.99
N ARG A 435 -2.84 -26.79 19.69
CA ARG A 435 -2.67 -27.78 18.62
C ARG A 435 -1.21 -27.79 18.15
N VAL A 436 -0.67 -28.98 17.92
CA VAL A 436 0.68 -29.17 17.37
C VAL A 436 0.57 -29.93 16.05
N LEU A 437 0.80 -29.24 14.94
CA LEU A 437 0.89 -29.85 13.62
C LEU A 437 2.27 -30.48 13.45
N ARG A 438 2.34 -31.67 12.84
CA ARG A 438 3.57 -32.43 12.64
C ARG A 438 3.86 -32.68 11.17
N ARG A 439 5.13 -32.51 10.78
CA ARG A 439 5.62 -32.83 9.45
C ARG A 439 5.42 -34.31 9.13
N GLY A 440 5.01 -34.62 7.90
CA GLY A 440 4.69 -35.97 7.43
C GLY A 440 3.28 -36.46 7.82
N VAL A 441 2.64 -35.80 8.79
CA VAL A 441 1.27 -36.10 9.25
C VAL A 441 0.30 -35.03 8.79
N ASP A 442 0.48 -33.79 9.27
CA ASP A 442 -0.42 -32.66 9.00
C ASP A 442 0.05 -31.84 7.79
N PHE A 443 1.36 -31.71 7.60
CA PHE A 443 1.96 -30.96 6.49
C PHE A 443 3.23 -31.65 6.00
N ASP A 444 3.61 -31.39 4.75
CA ASP A 444 4.92 -31.76 4.19
C ASP A 444 5.73 -30.50 3.84
N ARG A 445 5.05 -29.42 3.41
CA ARG A 445 5.63 -28.09 3.15
C ARG A 445 4.92 -27.01 3.94
N VAL A 446 5.65 -25.96 4.31
CA VAL A 446 5.15 -24.79 5.03
C VAL A 446 5.44 -23.53 4.22
N VAL A 447 4.43 -22.68 4.04
CA VAL A 447 4.58 -21.31 3.56
C VAL A 447 4.38 -20.39 4.75
N LEU A 448 5.42 -19.67 5.15
CA LEU A 448 5.35 -18.66 6.20
C LEU A 448 4.87 -17.34 5.60
N ALA A 449 3.56 -17.07 5.71
CA ALA A 449 2.89 -15.91 5.14
C ALA A 449 2.45 -14.87 6.19
N VAL A 450 3.15 -14.82 7.33
CA VAL A 450 2.92 -13.83 8.39
C VAL A 450 3.70 -12.54 8.11
N SER A 451 3.29 -11.42 8.70
CA SER A 451 4.04 -10.16 8.58
C SER A 451 5.36 -10.19 9.35
N LEU A 452 6.32 -9.34 8.96
CA LEU A 452 7.66 -9.26 9.55
C LEU A 452 7.65 -9.11 11.07
N GLY A 453 6.76 -8.27 11.62
CA GLY A 453 6.66 -8.04 13.06
C GLY A 453 6.28 -9.29 13.87
N MET A 454 5.69 -10.30 13.23
CA MET A 454 5.36 -11.57 13.89
C MET A 454 6.53 -12.56 13.92
N LEU A 455 7.61 -12.36 13.16
CA LEU A 455 8.71 -13.34 13.08
C LEU A 455 9.44 -13.51 14.42
N GLU A 456 9.62 -12.44 15.19
CA GLU A 456 10.21 -12.51 16.54
C GLU A 456 9.33 -13.28 17.55
N VAL A 457 8.05 -13.48 17.21
CA VAL A 457 7.10 -14.28 17.99
C VAL A 457 7.14 -15.73 17.54
N VAL A 458 6.95 -15.98 16.23
CA VAL A 458 6.69 -17.35 15.72
C VAL A 458 7.93 -18.10 15.25
N ALA A 459 9.04 -17.41 14.98
CA ALA A 459 10.23 -17.98 14.34
C ALA A 459 11.49 -17.91 15.23
N GLN A 460 11.33 -17.91 16.56
CA GLN A 460 12.45 -17.77 17.50
C GLN A 460 13.55 -18.82 17.30
N GLU A 461 13.19 -20.07 17.05
CA GLU A 461 14.17 -21.13 16.79
C GLU A 461 14.98 -20.87 15.51
N LEU A 462 14.36 -20.32 14.46
CA LEU A 462 15.00 -20.01 13.19
C LEU A 462 15.97 -18.82 13.35
N ILE A 463 15.55 -17.78 14.08
CA ILE A 463 16.38 -16.61 14.44
C ILE A 463 17.59 -17.03 15.30
N ALA A 464 17.40 -17.99 16.20
CA ALA A 464 18.49 -18.53 17.02
C ALA A 464 19.46 -19.38 16.19
N ASP A 465 18.94 -20.14 15.23
CA ASP A 465 19.70 -21.06 14.38
C ASP A 465 20.57 -20.36 13.34
N ARG A 466 19.99 -19.42 12.58
CA ARG A 466 20.61 -18.86 11.37
C ARG A 466 20.93 -17.37 11.48
N PRO A 467 22.15 -16.94 11.13
CA PRO A 467 22.51 -15.52 11.16
C PRO A 467 21.65 -14.69 10.20
N GLU A 468 21.27 -15.22 9.03
CA GLU A 468 20.51 -14.48 8.03
C GLU A 468 19.11 -14.11 8.56
N TRP A 469 18.46 -15.01 9.31
CA TRP A 469 17.20 -14.72 9.99
C TRP A 469 17.35 -13.64 11.05
N ARG A 470 18.41 -13.73 11.87
CA ARG A 470 18.71 -12.73 12.90
C ARG A 470 18.99 -11.37 12.31
N GLU A 471 19.76 -11.31 11.23
CA GLU A 471 20.07 -10.07 10.53
C GLU A 471 18.81 -9.47 9.91
N MET A 472 17.99 -10.26 9.23
CA MET A 472 16.72 -9.80 8.67
C MET A 472 15.81 -9.17 9.73
N THR A 473 15.53 -9.88 10.83
CA THR A 473 14.61 -9.37 11.87
C THR A 473 15.19 -8.20 12.65
N THR A 474 16.52 -8.04 12.68
CA THR A 474 17.17 -6.90 13.35
C THR A 474 17.24 -5.67 12.45
N ARG A 475 17.53 -5.86 11.16
CA ARG A 475 17.87 -4.79 10.20
C ARG A 475 16.66 -4.29 9.42
N VAL A 476 15.75 -5.17 9.01
CA VAL A 476 14.51 -4.77 8.33
C VAL A 476 13.52 -4.30 9.39
N ARG A 477 13.02 -3.06 9.26
CA ARG A 477 12.21 -2.41 10.30
C ARG A 477 10.75 -2.33 9.91
N THR A 478 9.90 -2.17 10.91
CA THR A 478 8.46 -1.92 10.73
C THR A 478 8.01 -0.71 11.52
N ILE A 479 6.96 -0.03 11.05
CA ILE A 479 6.33 1.10 11.73
C ILE A 479 4.84 0.83 11.96
N ALA A 480 4.30 1.32 13.08
CA ALA A 480 2.86 1.32 13.28
C ALA A 480 2.22 2.39 12.40
N THR A 481 0.95 2.18 12.06
CA THR A 481 0.17 3.17 11.30
C THR A 481 -1.16 3.43 11.99
N GLN A 482 -1.83 4.49 11.57
CA GLN A 482 -3.20 4.76 11.95
C GLN A 482 -4.03 5.11 10.70
N GLY A 483 -5.29 4.72 10.72
CA GLY A 483 -6.29 5.05 9.72
C GLY A 483 -7.51 5.70 10.38
N LEU A 484 -8.06 6.73 9.75
CA LEU A 484 -9.25 7.43 10.23
C LEU A 484 -10.26 7.53 9.10
N GLN A 485 -11.52 7.16 9.35
CA GLN A 485 -12.62 7.40 8.42
C GLN A 485 -13.70 8.23 9.10
N ILE A 486 -14.10 9.32 8.45
CA ILE A 486 -15.19 10.20 8.92
C ILE A 486 -16.27 10.25 7.84
N TRP A 487 -17.51 9.97 8.24
CA TRP A 487 -18.69 10.08 7.38
C TRP A 487 -19.35 11.44 7.59
N LEU A 488 -19.57 12.18 6.50
CA LEU A 488 -20.04 13.55 6.50
C LEU A 488 -21.34 13.67 5.70
N ARG A 489 -22.36 14.29 6.29
CA ARG A 489 -23.65 14.56 5.63
C ARG A 489 -23.53 15.51 4.42
N PRO A 490 -22.69 16.55 4.43
CA PRO A 490 -22.55 17.42 3.27
C PRO A 490 -21.81 16.74 2.11
N GLY A 491 -22.16 17.16 0.90
CA GLY A 491 -21.48 16.74 -0.32
C GLY A 491 -20.16 17.49 -0.54
N HIS A 492 -19.42 17.10 -1.58
CA HIS A 492 -18.10 17.65 -1.87
C HIS A 492 -18.05 19.17 -2.04
N THR A 493 -19.06 19.75 -2.69
CA THR A 493 -19.14 21.20 -2.93
C THR A 493 -19.26 21.98 -1.62
N GLU A 494 -20.08 21.48 -0.69
CA GLU A 494 -20.30 22.11 0.61
C GLU A 494 -19.05 22.01 1.51
N LEU A 495 -18.31 20.90 1.39
CA LEU A 495 -17.05 20.69 2.11
C LEU A 495 -15.86 21.42 1.48
N GLY A 496 -16.02 21.98 0.28
CA GLY A 496 -14.97 22.70 -0.45
C GLY A 496 -13.83 21.81 -0.93
N LEU A 497 -14.11 20.54 -1.27
CA LEU A 497 -13.07 19.66 -1.83
C LEU A 497 -12.57 20.21 -3.17
N ALA A 498 -11.25 20.17 -3.35
CA ALA A 498 -10.61 20.62 -4.59
C ALA A 498 -10.97 19.75 -5.81
N ALA A 499 -11.23 18.45 -5.62
CA ALA A 499 -11.73 17.57 -6.68
C ALA A 499 -12.51 16.37 -6.10
N PRO A 500 -13.51 15.82 -6.83
CA PRO A 500 -14.39 14.76 -6.33
C PRO A 500 -13.72 13.42 -6.01
N ALA A 501 -12.67 13.04 -6.72
CA ALA A 501 -11.99 11.76 -6.53
C ALA A 501 -10.54 11.93 -6.07
N ILE A 502 -10.25 13.04 -5.37
CA ILE A 502 -8.88 13.38 -5.01
C ILE A 502 -8.27 12.40 -3.99
N THR A 503 -6.98 12.12 -4.17
CA THR A 503 -6.10 11.53 -3.16
C THR A 503 -4.91 12.47 -2.97
N THR A 504 -4.63 12.85 -1.73
CA THR A 504 -3.60 13.85 -1.40
C THR A 504 -2.62 13.30 -0.37
N SER A 505 -1.34 13.65 -0.51
CA SER A 505 -0.31 13.33 0.49
C SER A 505 0.72 14.46 0.62
N GLY A 506 1.78 14.24 1.40
CA GLY A 506 2.85 15.21 1.62
C GLY A 506 2.49 16.32 2.61
N TYR A 507 1.45 16.09 3.44
CA TYR A 507 1.01 17.01 4.49
C TYR A 507 1.73 16.71 5.82
N ILE A 508 1.25 17.32 6.90
CA ILE A 508 1.89 17.28 8.22
C ILE A 508 1.61 15.91 8.88
N PRO A 509 2.64 15.09 9.19
CA PRO A 509 2.45 13.88 9.99
C PRO A 509 1.92 14.20 11.40
N PRO A 510 1.24 13.27 12.10
CA PRO A 510 1.11 11.84 11.80
C PRO A 510 -0.12 11.45 10.97
N ILE A 511 -0.94 12.40 10.53
CA ILE A 511 -2.04 12.16 9.58
C ILE A 511 -1.80 13.06 8.38
N ASP A 512 -1.14 12.51 7.37
CA ASP A 512 -0.54 13.28 6.29
C ASP A 512 -1.10 12.93 4.90
N THR A 513 -1.96 11.92 4.84
CA THR A 513 -2.55 11.40 3.61
C THR A 513 -4.06 11.33 3.76
N PHE A 514 -4.75 11.80 2.71
CA PHE A 514 -6.21 11.90 2.64
C PHE A 514 -6.72 11.37 1.29
N SER A 515 -7.89 10.75 1.29
CA SER A 515 -8.64 10.44 0.07
C SER A 515 -10.13 10.60 0.30
N SER A 516 -10.80 11.27 -0.64
CA SER A 516 -12.26 11.24 -0.71
C SER A 516 -12.74 9.93 -1.32
N MET A 517 -13.71 9.27 -0.68
CA MET A 517 -14.20 7.94 -1.06
C MET A 517 -15.74 7.82 -1.17
N PRO A 518 -16.51 8.83 -1.64
CA PRO A 518 -17.98 8.71 -1.67
C PRO A 518 -18.49 7.57 -2.58
N GLN A 519 -17.66 7.09 -3.52
CA GLN A 519 -17.99 5.98 -4.38
C GLN A 519 -18.17 4.65 -3.63
N THR A 520 -17.85 4.59 -2.34
CA THR A 520 -18.10 3.41 -1.50
C THR A 520 -19.47 3.44 -0.80
N LEU A 521 -20.08 4.64 -0.67
CA LEU A 521 -21.30 4.85 0.13
C LEU A 521 -22.53 4.10 -0.37
N TRP A 522 -22.58 3.74 -1.66
CA TRP A 522 -23.70 2.94 -2.19
C TRP A 522 -23.73 1.54 -1.58
N ALA A 523 -22.61 1.04 -1.06
CA ALA A 523 -22.47 -0.28 -0.48
C ALA A 523 -22.78 -0.30 1.04
N GLU A 524 -23.23 0.82 1.62
CA GLU A 524 -23.51 0.98 3.06
C GLU A 524 -25.01 1.23 3.30
N ASP A 525 -25.52 0.81 4.47
CA ASP A 525 -26.94 0.77 4.82
C ASP A 525 -27.32 1.88 5.83
N TRP A 526 -27.08 3.14 5.44
CA TRP A 526 -27.38 4.29 6.30
C TRP A 526 -28.87 4.65 6.34
N PRO A 527 -29.42 5.02 7.51
CA PRO A 527 -30.76 5.56 7.63
C PRO A 527 -30.89 6.88 6.86
N ALA A 528 -32.04 7.09 6.20
CA ALA A 528 -32.23 8.20 5.27
C ALA A 528 -32.00 9.60 5.87
N HIS A 529 -32.28 9.79 7.16
CA HIS A 529 -32.15 11.08 7.84
C HIS A 529 -30.71 11.43 8.23
N ASP A 530 -29.81 10.44 8.24
CA ASP A 530 -28.41 10.61 8.64
C ASP A 530 -27.44 10.03 7.59
N ARG A 531 -27.91 9.94 6.35
CA ARG A 531 -27.13 9.39 5.25
C ARG A 531 -25.97 10.34 4.89
N PRO A 532 -24.71 9.89 4.94
CA PRO A 532 -23.59 10.68 4.49
C PRO A 532 -23.59 10.84 2.97
N GLN A 533 -23.06 11.97 2.51
CA GLN A 533 -22.78 12.22 1.08
C GLN A 533 -21.29 12.15 0.76
N THR A 534 -20.44 12.28 1.78
CA THR A 534 -18.99 12.18 1.67
C THR A 534 -18.47 11.24 2.75
N VAL A 535 -17.47 10.44 2.42
CA VAL A 535 -16.65 9.76 3.43
C VAL A 535 -15.17 10.06 3.15
N ALA A 536 -14.51 10.55 4.18
CA ALA A 536 -13.13 11.01 4.14
C ALA A 536 -12.24 9.97 4.82
N TYR A 537 -11.29 9.41 4.08
CA TYR A 537 -10.32 8.44 4.59
C TYR A 537 -9.00 9.17 4.79
N PHE A 538 -8.38 8.97 5.94
CA PHE A 538 -7.08 9.50 6.29
C PHE A 538 -6.17 8.39 6.80
N CYS A 539 -4.87 8.56 6.62
CA CYS A 539 -3.88 7.69 7.22
C CYS A 539 -2.55 8.39 7.46
N GLY A 540 -1.71 7.77 8.28
CA GLY A 540 -0.32 8.16 8.47
C GLY A 540 0.40 7.24 9.45
N ALA A 541 1.67 7.54 9.70
CA ALA A 541 2.51 6.75 10.60
C ALA A 541 2.20 7.07 12.07
N LEU A 542 2.33 6.07 12.94
CA LEU A 542 2.22 6.24 14.39
C LEU A 542 3.60 5.97 15.01
N ASP A 543 4.15 6.98 15.69
CA ASP A 543 5.46 6.91 16.33
C ASP A 543 5.43 6.08 17.63
N VAL A 544 5.41 4.76 17.46
CA VAL A 544 5.48 3.80 18.56
C VAL A 544 6.37 2.60 18.21
N GLU A 545 7.34 2.34 19.09
CA GLU A 545 8.19 1.16 19.02
C GLU A 545 7.47 -0.08 19.53
N TRP A 546 7.76 -1.23 18.90
CA TRP A 546 7.23 -2.54 19.28
C TRP A 546 8.38 -3.45 19.74
N SER A 547 8.14 -4.21 20.81
CA SER A 547 9.01 -5.30 21.26
C SER A 547 8.16 -6.42 21.87
N PRO A 548 8.47 -7.71 21.63
CA PRO A 548 7.76 -8.83 22.26
C PRO A 548 7.78 -8.83 23.79
N THR A 549 8.74 -8.12 24.41
CA THR A 549 8.94 -8.09 25.87
C THR A 549 8.22 -6.95 26.60
N ILE A 550 7.54 -6.05 25.86
CA ILE A 550 6.82 -4.92 26.46
C ILE A 550 5.56 -5.40 27.20
N ASP A 551 5.10 -4.65 28.20
CA ASP A 551 3.74 -4.85 28.75
C ASP A 551 2.72 -4.56 27.64
N GLN A 552 2.15 -5.65 27.12
CA GLN A 552 1.28 -5.64 25.96
C GLN A 552 -0.01 -4.86 26.20
N HIS A 553 -0.58 -4.93 27.40
CA HIS A 553 -1.84 -4.24 27.71
C HIS A 553 -1.61 -2.73 27.83
N ALA A 554 -0.58 -2.34 28.59
CA ALA A 554 -0.19 -0.94 28.74
C ALA A 554 0.22 -0.31 27.39
N TYR A 555 0.95 -1.07 26.57
CA TYR A 555 1.32 -0.66 25.21
C TYR A 555 0.10 -0.37 24.34
N ALA A 556 -0.84 -1.32 24.25
CA ALA A 556 -2.03 -1.16 23.41
C ALA A 556 -2.90 0.01 23.85
N GLN A 557 -3.08 0.19 25.17
CA GLN A 557 -3.84 1.32 25.71
C GLN A 557 -3.15 2.66 25.40
N ARG A 558 -1.84 2.77 25.61
CA ARG A 558 -1.07 3.99 25.31
C ARG A 558 -1.18 4.36 23.83
N CYS A 559 -1.00 3.39 22.92
CA CYS A 559 -1.05 3.66 21.48
C CYS A 559 -2.42 4.15 21.03
N ARG A 560 -3.51 3.58 21.59
CA ARG A 560 -4.86 4.04 21.32
C ARG A 560 -5.06 5.49 21.76
N GLN A 561 -4.59 5.85 22.96
CA GLN A 561 -4.67 7.23 23.46
C GLN A 561 -3.89 8.22 22.59
N ILE A 562 -2.71 7.83 22.09
CA ILE A 562 -1.93 8.65 21.15
C ILE A 562 -2.73 8.85 19.86
N ALA A 563 -3.20 7.77 19.23
CA ALA A 563 -3.94 7.84 17.98
C ALA A 563 -5.22 8.69 18.10
N GLU A 564 -5.97 8.55 19.19
CA GLU A 564 -7.15 9.37 19.48
C GLU A 564 -6.78 10.86 19.62
N THR A 565 -5.70 11.16 20.34
CA THR A 565 -5.22 12.55 20.53
C THR A 565 -4.80 13.17 19.21
N GLU A 566 -4.04 12.43 18.40
CA GLU A 566 -3.57 12.89 17.09
C GLU A 566 -4.72 13.07 16.09
N ALA A 567 -5.70 12.16 16.08
CA ALA A 567 -6.89 12.29 15.25
C ALA A 567 -7.73 13.53 15.62
N LEU A 568 -7.92 13.80 16.91
CA LEU A 568 -8.62 15.01 17.36
C LEU A 568 -7.85 16.28 16.98
N ASN A 569 -6.54 16.31 17.24
CA ASN A 569 -5.69 17.44 16.86
C ASN A 569 -5.74 17.71 15.35
N PHE A 570 -5.67 16.65 14.54
CA PHE A 570 -5.76 16.77 13.09
C PHE A 570 -7.12 17.35 12.65
N LEU A 571 -8.23 16.81 13.17
CA LEU A 571 -9.56 17.28 12.83
C LEU A 571 -9.77 18.75 13.22
N ASP A 572 -9.38 19.13 14.44
CA ASP A 572 -9.63 20.49 14.93
C ASP A 572 -8.69 21.54 14.32
N ASN A 573 -7.44 21.17 13.97
CA ASN A 573 -6.42 22.15 13.60
C ASN A 573 -5.88 22.04 12.16
N LEU A 574 -5.96 20.87 11.52
CA LEU A 574 -5.21 20.57 10.29
C LEU A 574 -6.08 20.15 9.10
N VAL A 575 -7.29 19.64 9.35
CA VAL A 575 -8.15 19.09 8.28
C VAL A 575 -8.61 20.13 7.25
N GLY A 576 -8.58 21.42 7.61
CA GLY A 576 -9.08 22.52 6.78
C GLY A 576 -8.39 22.64 5.41
N VAL A 577 -7.16 22.14 5.26
CA VAL A 577 -6.49 22.11 3.94
C VAL A 577 -7.19 21.16 2.96
N HIS A 578 -7.85 20.12 3.47
CA HIS A 578 -8.56 19.10 2.67
C HIS A 578 -10.06 19.37 2.63
N LEU A 579 -10.64 19.80 3.75
CA LEU A 579 -12.08 19.98 3.96
C LEU A 579 -12.37 21.37 4.56
N PRO A 580 -12.12 22.47 3.85
CA PRO A 580 -12.29 23.82 4.40
C PRO A 580 -13.73 24.09 4.86
N GLY A 581 -14.74 23.51 4.19
CA GLY A 581 -16.14 23.63 4.59
C GLY A 581 -16.52 22.82 5.84
N ALA A 582 -15.60 22.01 6.38
CA ALA A 582 -15.78 21.28 7.63
C ALA A 582 -15.14 21.96 8.85
N VAL A 583 -14.64 23.20 8.70
CA VAL A 583 -13.98 23.95 9.77
C VAL A 583 -14.77 25.22 10.09
N THR A 584 -14.87 25.53 11.39
CA THR A 584 -15.51 26.74 11.94
C THR A 584 -14.51 27.49 12.82
N ASP A 585 -14.89 28.68 13.31
CA ASP A 585 -14.08 29.44 14.27
C ASP A 585 -13.81 28.66 15.57
N ASP A 586 -14.68 27.69 15.90
CA ASP A 586 -14.57 26.83 17.08
C ASP A 586 -13.83 25.49 16.79
N GLY A 587 -13.21 25.33 15.61
CA GLY A 587 -12.54 24.09 15.18
C GLY A 587 -13.41 23.22 14.27
N PHE A 588 -13.28 21.90 14.35
CA PHE A 588 -13.97 20.98 13.46
C PHE A 588 -15.49 21.04 13.62
N ALA A 589 -16.20 21.05 12.49
CA ALA A 589 -17.65 21.12 12.44
C ALA A 589 -18.30 19.75 12.76
N TRP A 590 -18.19 19.28 14.01
CA TRP A 590 -18.72 17.98 14.47
C TRP A 590 -20.21 17.77 14.15
N HIS A 591 -20.99 18.85 14.05
CA HIS A 591 -22.39 18.80 13.64
C HIS A 591 -22.61 18.34 12.17
N LEU A 592 -21.56 18.15 11.37
CA LEU A 592 -21.61 17.60 10.01
C LEU A 592 -21.45 16.07 9.97
N VAL A 593 -20.99 15.47 11.06
CA VAL A 593 -20.65 14.05 11.14
C VAL A 593 -21.91 13.17 11.24
N ALA A 594 -22.02 12.19 10.35
CA ALA A 594 -23.06 11.16 10.38
C ALA A 594 -22.75 10.11 11.46
N GLY A 595 -23.78 9.58 12.13
CA GLY A 595 -23.68 8.61 13.22
C GLY A 595 -23.18 9.20 14.55
N ALA A 596 -22.93 10.52 14.61
CA ALA A 596 -22.44 11.16 15.83
C ALA A 596 -23.55 11.39 16.88
N ASP A 597 -24.84 11.34 16.49
CA ASP A 597 -26.00 11.59 17.36
C ASP A 597 -25.91 12.90 18.17
N GLY A 598 -25.32 13.95 17.59
CA GLY A 598 -25.13 15.24 18.24
C GLY A 598 -23.95 15.32 19.23
N ARG A 599 -23.20 14.24 19.42
CA ARG A 599 -21.93 14.22 20.17
C ARG A 599 -20.88 15.13 19.48
N ARG A 600 -19.82 15.51 20.21
CA ARG A 600 -18.71 16.34 19.71
C ARG A 600 -17.37 15.84 20.25
N GLY A 601 -16.28 16.25 19.61
CA GLY A 601 -14.91 15.92 20.05
C GLY A 601 -14.70 14.41 20.17
N ALA A 602 -14.04 13.98 21.26
CA ALA A 602 -13.72 12.58 21.52
C ALA A 602 -14.96 11.66 21.49
N GLU A 603 -16.10 12.11 22.00
CA GLU A 603 -17.33 11.30 22.00
C GLU A 603 -17.89 11.10 20.59
N ALA A 604 -17.75 12.09 19.70
CA ALA A 604 -18.12 11.94 18.30
C ALA A 604 -17.09 11.06 17.56
N LEU A 605 -15.79 11.27 17.79
CA LEU A 605 -14.74 10.44 17.19
C LEU A 605 -14.94 8.96 17.52
N ALA A 606 -15.35 8.62 18.74
CA ALA A 606 -15.63 7.25 19.16
C ALA A 606 -16.79 6.58 18.40
N THR A 607 -17.64 7.35 17.72
CA THR A 607 -18.69 6.83 16.83
C THR A 607 -18.17 6.55 15.42
N GLN A 608 -17.01 7.09 15.06
CA GLN A 608 -16.39 6.95 13.75
C GLN A 608 -15.38 5.79 13.75
N HIS A 609 -14.69 5.57 12.63
CA HIS A 609 -13.73 4.47 12.52
C HIS A 609 -12.29 4.97 12.64
N LEU A 610 -11.61 4.57 13.72
CA LEU A 610 -10.19 4.81 13.96
C LEU A 610 -9.47 3.46 14.08
N SER A 611 -8.66 3.14 13.07
CA SER A 611 -7.80 1.96 13.08
C SER A 611 -6.43 2.31 13.67
N VAL A 612 -5.99 1.55 14.67
CA VAL A 612 -4.69 1.72 15.34
C VAL A 612 -3.86 0.47 15.08
N ASN A 613 -3.04 0.53 14.02
CA ASN A 613 -2.40 -0.64 13.41
C ASN A 613 -1.05 -0.91 14.10
N ILE A 614 -1.14 -1.36 15.35
CA ILE A 614 0.00 -1.66 16.23
C ILE A 614 0.27 -3.15 16.41
N ASP A 615 -0.65 -4.02 15.99
CA ASP A 615 -0.44 -5.45 16.01
C ASP A 615 0.83 -5.78 15.21
N PRO A 616 1.70 -6.70 15.67
CA PRO A 616 2.90 -7.04 14.91
C PRO A 616 2.58 -7.60 13.52
N SER A 617 1.36 -8.11 13.28
CA SER A 617 0.89 -8.48 11.93
C SER A 617 0.56 -7.29 11.02
N ASP A 618 0.23 -6.14 11.61
CA ASP A 618 -0.41 -5.01 10.94
C ASP A 618 0.60 -3.89 10.60
N ARG A 619 1.76 -3.90 11.27
CA ARG A 619 2.82 -2.93 11.07
C ARG A 619 3.32 -2.93 9.62
N TYR A 620 3.53 -1.73 9.10
CA TYR A 620 4.05 -1.49 7.74
C TYR A 620 5.55 -1.83 7.68
N VAL A 621 6.00 -2.46 6.60
CA VAL A 621 7.40 -2.87 6.42
C VAL A 621 8.17 -1.81 5.64
N LEU A 622 9.22 -1.27 6.26
CA LEU A 622 9.96 -0.11 5.74
C LEU A 622 11.01 -0.50 4.69
N SER A 623 11.27 0.40 3.75
CA SER A 623 12.35 0.29 2.75
C SER A 623 13.48 1.25 3.12
N LEU A 624 14.13 1.00 4.25
CA LEU A 624 15.15 1.90 4.80
C LEU A 624 16.49 1.70 4.07
N PRO A 625 17.30 2.77 3.92
CA PRO A 625 18.63 2.66 3.35
C PRO A 625 19.48 1.56 3.98
N GLY A 626 20.10 0.74 3.14
CA GLY A 626 20.99 -0.37 3.52
C GLY A 626 20.27 -1.59 4.09
N THR A 627 18.94 -1.63 4.11
CA THR A 627 18.19 -2.76 4.68
C THR A 627 17.79 -3.84 3.68
N ASP A 628 17.82 -3.52 2.38
CA ASP A 628 17.36 -4.44 1.33
C ASP A 628 18.20 -5.71 1.23
N ASP A 629 19.51 -5.62 1.48
CA ASP A 629 20.43 -6.77 1.46
C ASP A 629 20.13 -7.82 2.53
N TYR A 630 19.35 -7.46 3.56
CA TYR A 630 18.96 -8.36 4.64
C TYR A 630 17.59 -9.02 4.42
N ARG A 631 16.89 -8.67 3.34
CA ARG A 631 15.59 -9.29 3.03
C ARG A 631 15.82 -10.66 2.39
N LEU A 632 15.35 -11.72 3.05
CA LEU A 632 15.40 -13.06 2.47
C LEU A 632 14.43 -13.16 1.28
N ARG A 633 14.86 -13.80 0.20
CA ARG A 633 13.96 -14.20 -0.89
C ARG A 633 13.01 -15.34 -0.44
N PRO A 634 11.88 -15.55 -1.15
CA PRO A 634 10.99 -16.69 -0.91
C PRO A 634 11.66 -18.07 -0.82
N ASP A 635 12.77 -18.28 -1.53
CA ASP A 635 13.56 -19.52 -1.56
C ASP A 635 14.72 -19.57 -0.56
N GLU A 636 14.94 -18.52 0.23
CA GLU A 636 16.10 -18.37 1.12
C GLU A 636 15.78 -18.61 2.60
N ALA A 637 14.69 -19.32 2.90
CA ALA A 637 14.35 -19.68 4.27
C ALA A 637 15.46 -20.50 4.96
N GLY A 638 16.26 -21.24 4.21
CA GLY A 638 17.33 -22.09 4.72
C GLY A 638 16.86 -23.44 5.27
N TYR A 639 15.58 -23.80 5.09
CA TYR A 639 15.03 -25.09 5.49
C TYR A 639 14.33 -25.76 4.32
N ASP A 640 14.53 -27.06 4.17
CA ASP A 640 14.13 -27.82 2.99
C ASP A 640 12.62 -27.78 2.73
N ASN A 641 11.79 -27.56 3.75
CA ASN A 641 10.34 -27.54 3.65
C ASN A 641 9.69 -26.18 3.99
N LEU A 642 10.47 -25.11 4.16
CA LEU A 642 9.96 -23.78 4.46
C LEU A 642 10.14 -22.83 3.28
N VAL A 643 9.08 -22.11 2.93
CA VAL A 643 9.07 -21.08 1.88
C VAL A 643 8.49 -19.80 2.47
N LEU A 644 9.05 -18.65 2.10
CA LEU A 644 8.65 -17.35 2.66
C LEU A 644 7.69 -16.63 1.71
N ALA A 645 6.68 -15.96 2.27
CA ALA A 645 5.77 -15.12 1.50
C ALA A 645 5.38 -13.87 2.31
N GLY A 646 5.53 -12.68 1.72
CA GLY A 646 5.19 -11.42 2.37
C GLY A 646 5.82 -10.22 1.67
N ASP A 647 5.27 -9.03 1.89
CA ASP A 647 5.84 -7.76 1.40
C ASP A 647 7.22 -7.42 2.02
N TRP A 648 7.62 -8.18 3.04
CA TRP A 648 8.93 -8.10 3.68
C TRP A 648 10.03 -8.92 3.01
N THR A 649 9.68 -9.94 2.22
CA THR A 649 10.70 -10.74 1.50
C THR A 649 11.38 -9.89 0.43
N ASP A 650 12.55 -10.31 -0.03
CA ASP A 650 13.08 -9.78 -1.28
C ASP A 650 12.21 -10.28 -2.44
N SER A 651 11.26 -9.46 -2.88
CA SER A 651 10.38 -9.71 -4.02
C SER A 651 10.92 -9.10 -5.32
N GLY A 652 11.96 -8.25 -5.20
CA GLY A 652 12.45 -7.38 -6.26
C GLY A 652 11.78 -6.00 -6.28
N LEU A 653 10.63 -5.80 -5.61
CA LEU A 653 10.05 -4.46 -5.42
C LEU A 653 10.45 -3.84 -4.07
N ASN A 654 10.59 -4.69 -3.04
CA ASN A 654 11.07 -4.38 -1.69
C ASN A 654 10.36 -3.23 -0.95
N SER A 655 9.17 -2.86 -1.42
CA SER A 655 8.28 -1.88 -0.79
C SER A 655 7.08 -2.55 -0.13
N GLY A 656 6.63 -2.00 1.00
CA GLY A 656 5.44 -2.43 1.72
C GLY A 656 4.16 -2.13 0.93
N CYS A 657 3.81 -2.94 -0.05
CA CYS A 657 2.61 -2.70 -0.85
C CYS A 657 1.98 -4.02 -1.31
N ILE A 658 0.74 -3.92 -1.81
CA ILE A 658 0.01 -5.10 -2.27
C ILE A 658 0.69 -5.80 -3.44
N GLU A 659 1.29 -5.05 -4.36
CA GLU A 659 2.03 -5.63 -5.48
C GLU A 659 3.20 -6.49 -4.95
N SER A 660 3.98 -5.98 -3.99
CA SER A 660 5.07 -6.75 -3.36
C SER A 660 4.57 -8.02 -2.68
N ALA A 661 3.43 -7.97 -1.99
CA ALA A 661 2.82 -9.15 -1.37
C ALA A 661 2.38 -10.19 -2.41
N VAL A 662 1.76 -9.76 -3.52
CA VAL A 662 1.36 -10.64 -4.63
C VAL A 662 2.58 -11.24 -5.31
N LEU A 663 3.61 -10.44 -5.62
CA LEU A 663 4.87 -10.91 -6.19
C LEU A 663 5.51 -11.99 -5.31
N SER A 664 5.63 -11.72 -4.01
CA SER A 664 6.19 -12.66 -3.05
C SER A 664 5.38 -13.97 -2.99
N GLY A 665 4.05 -13.89 -2.99
CA GLY A 665 3.20 -15.09 -3.03
C GLY A 665 3.30 -15.91 -4.32
N LEU A 666 3.41 -15.25 -5.48
CA LEU A 666 3.65 -15.93 -6.76
C LEU A 666 5.03 -16.60 -6.78
N GLN A 667 6.06 -15.92 -6.27
CA GLN A 667 7.41 -16.47 -6.14
C GLN A 667 7.44 -17.67 -5.19
N ALA A 668 6.80 -17.58 -4.01
CA ALA A 668 6.69 -18.68 -3.06
C ALA A 668 6.04 -19.92 -3.68
N ALA A 669 4.95 -19.73 -4.42
CA ALA A 669 4.33 -20.83 -5.16
C ALA A 669 5.26 -21.40 -6.25
N ASN A 670 5.99 -20.56 -6.99
CA ASN A 670 6.96 -21.02 -7.98
C ASN A 670 8.06 -21.89 -7.35
N VAL A 671 8.54 -21.55 -6.15
CA VAL A 671 9.51 -22.38 -5.39
C VAL A 671 8.94 -23.77 -5.13
N ILE A 672 7.73 -23.86 -4.56
CA ILE A 672 7.05 -25.15 -4.30
C ILE A 672 6.79 -25.93 -5.59
N LEU A 673 6.46 -25.22 -6.67
CA LEU A 673 6.16 -25.83 -7.95
C LEU A 673 7.41 -26.28 -8.72
N GLY A 674 8.62 -25.85 -8.31
CA GLY A 674 9.89 -26.12 -8.99
C GLY A 674 10.09 -25.26 -10.25
N HIS A 675 9.52 -24.07 -10.28
CA HIS A 675 9.66 -23.10 -11.37
C HIS A 675 10.66 -21.99 -11.00
N GLY A 676 11.21 -21.30 -12.01
CA GLY A 676 12.06 -20.14 -11.77
C GLY A 676 11.31 -19.02 -11.05
N ARG A 677 12.03 -18.21 -10.25
CA ARG A 677 11.48 -17.14 -9.38
C ARG A 677 10.40 -16.32 -10.08
N PHE A 678 10.71 -15.77 -11.26
CA PHE A 678 9.81 -14.90 -12.02
C PHE A 678 8.90 -15.61 -13.04
N HIS A 679 8.71 -16.94 -12.94
CA HIS A 679 7.87 -17.67 -13.88
C HIS A 679 6.40 -17.21 -13.83
N ARG A 680 5.88 -16.70 -14.96
CA ARG A 680 4.53 -16.08 -15.11
C ARG A 680 4.32 -14.89 -14.16
N ILE A 681 5.38 -14.12 -13.88
CA ILE A 681 5.36 -12.87 -13.12
C ILE A 681 5.77 -11.72 -14.06
N ARG A 682 5.10 -10.57 -14.02
CA ARG A 682 5.19 -9.50 -15.05
C ARG A 682 5.63 -8.16 -14.47
N GLY A 683 6.60 -7.48 -15.07
CA GLY A 683 6.98 -6.13 -14.66
C GLY A 683 8.49 -5.97 -14.48
N LEU A 684 8.89 -4.79 -14.01
CA LEU A 684 10.28 -4.43 -13.73
C LEU A 684 10.56 -4.59 -12.24
N TYR A 685 11.67 -5.24 -11.91
CA TYR A 685 12.08 -5.52 -10.54
C TYR A 685 13.56 -5.22 -10.35
N LEU A 686 13.94 -4.92 -9.12
CA LEU A 686 15.34 -4.90 -8.72
C LEU A 686 15.96 -6.31 -8.92
N PRO A 687 17.16 -6.39 -9.52
CA PRO A 687 17.79 -7.64 -9.94
C PRO A 687 18.21 -8.56 -8.79
#